data_AF-A0A8T0F3D2-F1
#
_entry.id   AF-A0A8T0F3D2-F1
#
_cell.length_a   1.000
_cell.length_b   1.000
_cell.length_c   1.000
_cell.angle_alpha   90.00
_cell.angle_beta   90.00
_cell.angle_gamma   90.00
#
_symmetry.space_group_name_H-M   'P 1'
#
loop_
_entity.id
_entity.type
_entity.pdbx_description
1 polymer ?
#
loop_
_entity_poly.entity_id
_entity_poly.type
_entity_poly.pdbx_seq_one_letter_code
_entity_poly.pdbx_strand_id
1 'polypeptide(L)'
;MTDEELFRKACYQKSCTHLKLVVKEVELVQLEILLELFDASNVYQGQCSRCIFLAKLREFLKENSGGARVPVVHLCPLPVALAFFHRLISLLRICVSASGIDLNGLSVPCSSFYDNSIQYTEVQRIGGLQSHLMRIYQDIVLQEISKEKATAENDPIGKLLKSEKSKAQHLRHAGDKDNFGTLIELLDGIIRLYHIAAHRQLEKMCALRDTMHEYRHALKEIEKRLKVQKGDVEEELNLAKNVFLEELVEQGRHQAWISSVVYSSDRQADVYWLLQILLRTLSQASETGLLFSFVPDFYVEACIKCCHALRNFFPPAAPDSLPAFAGHHELLIKYGSFLAHHFSDERVVNAELKDSLVQALASYVCYPATLQALESMDPDSRLIMTKALLQPYENRAWAQSNWILIRLWKGCGFAFRYSISPHLAKKMSCKSIPLPEAFPTISQTPCPSPVFLEHASQWLLENPEAAASFMSSVLNQLNWAFSEFIGMLQEIQNASNRPERVFIDSRQLKICATCFDLALGLLRVLEMCVHLVPQLFTDPSRPSSEIFLTRLCQLVCQVLNRITSKSGCFCLVASMEIPGLETIDHFPILTAVTGILVSLIIDGLPKSQKKAINALLAEPSFQPSSLDFLLGGSQESSNGKPFSLRDYKEVSKEEIEKVEQLCQLLHSKYDIAQQNRGLEEIDDDLVCTICYANPKSACFYPCQHQSCRNCISLHLLSHKECFFCKSVIEFIKPTQQEKK
;
A
#
# COMPACT_ATOMS: atom_id res chain seq x y z
N MET A 1 23.23 -32.25 6.55
CA MET A 1 23.75 -32.04 7.92
C MET A 1 24.43 -33.32 8.34
N THR A 2 25.61 -33.22 8.97
CA THR A 2 26.31 -34.39 9.53
C THR A 2 25.66 -34.83 10.85
N ASP A 3 25.92 -36.05 11.32
CA ASP A 3 25.39 -36.56 12.58
C ASP A 3 25.82 -35.70 13.79
N GLU A 4 27.04 -35.16 13.73
CA GLU A 4 27.55 -34.25 14.76
C GLU A 4 26.78 -32.91 14.79
N GLU A 5 26.45 -32.34 13.62
CA GLU A 5 25.63 -31.13 13.52
C GLU A 5 24.22 -31.36 14.05
N LEU A 6 23.64 -32.53 13.77
CA LEU A 6 22.33 -32.92 14.30
C LEU A 6 22.36 -33.04 15.83
N PHE A 7 23.40 -33.65 16.39
CA PHE A 7 23.58 -33.74 17.84
C PHE A 7 23.72 -32.36 18.50
N ARG A 8 24.57 -31.47 17.94
CA ARG A 8 24.72 -30.09 18.45
C ARG A 8 23.41 -29.31 18.38
N LYS A 9 22.63 -29.47 17.31
CA LYS A 9 21.29 -28.87 17.18
C LYS A 9 20.32 -29.39 18.24
N ALA A 10 20.33 -30.69 18.53
CA ALA A 10 19.50 -31.28 19.57
C ALA A 10 19.86 -30.74 20.97
N CYS A 11 21.16 -30.64 21.29
CA CYS A 11 21.63 -30.04 22.54
C CYS A 11 21.20 -28.58 22.69
N TYR A 12 21.32 -27.79 21.62
CA TYR A 12 20.85 -26.40 21.61
C TYR A 12 19.33 -26.31 21.86
N GLN A 13 18.53 -27.14 21.19
CA GLN A 13 17.07 -27.20 21.39
C GLN A 13 16.69 -27.60 22.83
N LYS A 14 17.44 -28.53 23.43
CA LYS A 14 17.28 -28.91 24.85
C LYS A 14 17.53 -27.72 25.77
N SER A 15 18.60 -26.95 25.55
CA SER A 15 18.90 -25.75 26.32
C SER A 15 17.83 -24.67 26.17
N CYS A 16 17.31 -24.44 24.96
CA CYS A 16 16.18 -23.55 24.69
C CYS A 16 14.93 -23.96 25.49
N THR A 17 14.64 -25.26 25.53
CA THR A 17 13.50 -25.80 26.29
C THR A 17 13.68 -25.58 27.79
N HIS A 18 14.87 -25.84 28.31
CA HIS A 18 15.18 -25.61 29.73
C HIS A 18 15.04 -24.12 30.10
N LEU A 19 15.54 -23.22 29.25
CA LEU A 19 15.39 -21.78 29.41
C LEU A 19 13.93 -21.36 29.50
N LYS A 20 13.07 -21.89 28.62
CA LYS A 20 11.63 -21.62 28.63
C LYS A 20 10.99 -22.02 29.97
N LEU A 21 11.39 -23.15 30.55
CA LEU A 21 10.86 -23.64 31.83
C LEU A 21 11.27 -22.73 33.00
N VAL A 22 12.55 -22.35 33.10
CA VAL A 22 13.03 -21.48 34.18
C VAL A 22 12.36 -20.10 34.13
N VAL A 23 12.21 -19.52 32.93
CA VAL A 23 11.50 -18.25 32.78
C VAL A 23 10.03 -18.38 33.18
N LYS A 24 9.40 -19.52 32.88
CA LYS A 24 8.00 -19.77 33.24
C LYS A 24 7.76 -19.75 34.75
N GLU A 25 8.72 -20.18 35.57
CA GLU A 25 8.60 -20.12 37.04
C GLU A 25 8.54 -18.66 37.53
N VAL A 26 9.44 -17.81 37.05
CA VAL A 26 9.45 -16.37 37.38
C VAL A 26 8.14 -15.70 36.95
N GLU A 27 7.67 -16.06 35.76
CA GLU A 27 6.41 -15.56 35.22
C GLU A 27 5.17 -15.92 36.06
N LEU A 28 5.16 -17.09 36.69
CA LEU A 28 4.06 -17.53 37.57
C LEU A 28 4.05 -16.71 38.86
N VAL A 29 5.21 -16.48 39.47
CA VAL A 29 5.33 -15.63 40.66
C VAL A 29 4.86 -14.20 40.37
N GLN A 30 5.26 -13.64 39.22
CA GLN A 30 4.79 -12.32 38.79
C GLN A 30 3.26 -12.27 38.60
N LEU A 31 2.68 -13.35 38.09
CA LEU A 31 1.23 -13.46 37.90
C LEU A 31 0.48 -13.56 39.23
N GLU A 32 1.01 -14.31 40.20
CA GLU A 32 0.46 -14.38 41.57
C GLU A 32 0.43 -12.99 42.24
N ILE A 33 1.52 -12.22 42.12
CA ILE A 33 1.56 -10.84 42.62
C ILE A 33 0.48 -9.99 41.95
N LEU A 34 0.30 -10.10 40.64
CA LEU A 34 -0.72 -9.34 39.93
C LEU A 34 -2.15 -9.75 40.32
N LEU A 35 -2.38 -11.02 40.63
CA LEU A 35 -3.69 -11.48 41.11
C LEU A 35 -4.04 -10.84 42.46
N GLU A 36 -3.08 -10.76 43.39
CA GLU A 36 -3.25 -10.08 44.67
C GLU A 36 -3.50 -8.57 44.50
N LEU A 37 -2.77 -7.92 43.57
CA LEU A 37 -2.95 -6.50 43.28
C LEU A 37 -4.28 -6.20 42.57
N PHE A 38 -4.83 -7.17 41.82
CA PHE A 38 -6.08 -7.03 41.08
C PHE A 38 -7.30 -7.62 41.81
N ASP A 39 -7.19 -7.83 43.11
CA ASP A 39 -8.31 -8.28 43.94
C ASP A 39 -9.30 -7.15 44.23
N ALA A 40 -10.59 -7.45 44.09
CA ALA A 40 -11.67 -6.53 44.46
C ALA A 40 -12.13 -6.71 45.92
N SER A 41 -11.80 -7.83 46.57
CA SER A 41 -12.22 -8.09 47.95
C SER A 41 -11.39 -7.33 48.98
N ASN A 42 -10.13 -7.03 48.65
CA ASN A 42 -9.22 -6.29 49.49
C ASN A 42 -9.48 -4.78 49.43
N VAL A 43 -10.11 -4.21 50.47
CA VAL A 43 -10.46 -2.78 50.57
C VAL A 43 -9.58 -2.08 51.60
N TYR A 44 -8.86 -1.05 51.16
CA TYR A 44 -8.04 -0.18 52.00
C TYR A 44 -8.42 1.28 51.80
N GLN A 45 -8.70 2.01 52.88
CA GLN A 45 -9.12 3.42 52.86
C GLN A 45 -10.30 3.73 51.90
N GLY A 46 -11.24 2.77 51.77
CA GLY A 46 -12.43 2.93 50.94
C GLY A 46 -12.22 2.67 49.44
N GLN A 47 -11.04 2.23 49.01
CA GLN A 47 -10.78 1.78 47.64
C GLN A 47 -10.32 0.32 47.65
N CYS A 48 -10.81 -0.51 46.73
CA CYS A 48 -10.28 -1.86 46.56
C CYS A 48 -8.93 -1.85 45.83
N SER A 49 -8.09 -2.85 46.09
CA SER A 49 -6.77 -3.00 45.47
C SER A 49 -6.85 -2.92 43.94
N ARG A 50 -7.86 -3.55 43.33
CA ARG A 50 -8.14 -3.47 41.90
C ARG A 50 -8.30 -2.03 41.39
N CYS A 51 -9.09 -1.20 42.08
CA CYS A 51 -9.30 0.20 41.69
C CYS A 51 -8.00 1.02 41.78
N ILE A 52 -7.21 0.80 42.83
CA ILE A 52 -5.90 1.43 43.00
C ILE A 52 -4.95 1.02 41.88
N PHE A 53 -4.90 -0.29 41.56
CA PHE A 53 -4.09 -0.83 40.48
C PHE A 53 -4.46 -0.21 39.13
N LEU A 54 -5.75 -0.15 38.79
CA LEU A 54 -6.21 0.45 37.52
C LEU A 54 -5.87 1.95 37.44
N ALA A 55 -6.02 2.69 38.53
CA ALA A 55 -5.62 4.10 38.58
C ALA A 55 -4.10 4.26 38.34
N LYS A 56 -3.28 3.41 38.95
CA LYS A 56 -1.82 3.40 38.77
C LYS A 56 -1.40 2.93 37.38
N LEU A 57 -2.09 1.95 36.80
CA LEU A 57 -1.88 1.52 35.42
C LEU A 57 -2.18 2.67 34.45
N ARG A 58 -3.25 3.43 34.68
CA ARG A 58 -3.59 4.60 33.84
C ARG A 58 -2.52 5.68 33.90
N GLU A 59 -2.03 5.99 35.10
CA GLU A 59 -0.92 6.93 35.32
C GLU A 59 0.35 6.45 34.60
N PHE A 60 0.72 5.17 34.78
CA PHE A 60 1.85 4.54 34.09
C PHE A 60 1.73 4.64 32.56
N LEU A 61 0.56 4.33 31.99
CA LEU A 61 0.34 4.41 30.54
C LEU A 61 0.43 5.85 30.04
N LYS A 62 -0.05 6.83 30.81
CA LYS A 62 0.07 8.25 30.47
C LYS A 62 1.53 8.68 30.41
N GLU A 63 2.32 8.35 31.43
CA GLU A 63 3.76 8.67 31.48
C GLU A 63 4.54 8.02 30.34
N ASN A 64 4.16 6.80 29.93
CA ASN A 64 4.84 6.03 28.91
C ASN A 64 4.32 6.26 27.48
N SER A 65 3.29 7.09 27.28
CA SER A 65 2.73 7.40 25.95
C SER A 65 3.58 8.40 25.14
N GLY A 66 4.69 8.91 25.69
CA GLY A 66 5.71 9.62 24.90
C GLY A 66 5.31 11.02 24.42
N GLY A 67 4.70 11.85 25.28
CA GLY A 67 4.59 13.29 25.00
C GLY A 67 5.99 13.94 24.88
N ALA A 68 6.12 14.98 24.06
CA ALA A 68 7.38 15.67 23.71
C ALA A 68 8.23 16.22 24.88
N ARG A 69 7.82 16.00 26.14
CA ARG A 69 8.40 16.56 27.35
C ARG A 69 9.03 15.54 28.31
N VAL A 70 8.95 14.22 28.05
CA VAL A 70 9.51 13.20 28.93
C VAL A 70 10.82 12.64 28.37
N PRO A 71 11.97 12.82 29.06
CA PRO A 71 13.23 12.22 28.64
C PRO A 71 13.14 10.69 28.58
N VAL A 72 13.70 10.09 27.52
CA VAL A 72 13.64 8.64 27.23
C VAL A 72 14.12 7.77 28.41
N VAL A 73 15.03 8.29 29.25
CA VAL A 73 15.57 7.60 30.44
C VAL A 73 14.51 7.34 31.52
N HIS A 74 13.42 8.12 31.55
CA HIS A 74 12.33 7.95 32.51
C HIS A 74 11.24 6.99 32.01
N LEU A 75 11.34 6.48 30.78
CA LEU A 75 10.39 5.53 30.23
C LEU A 75 10.70 4.10 30.71
N CYS A 76 9.66 3.31 30.88
CA CYS A 76 9.78 1.89 31.18
C CYS A 76 10.61 1.19 30.11
N PRO A 77 11.65 0.42 30.47
CA PRO A 77 12.42 -0.34 29.50
C PRO A 77 11.52 -1.26 28.67
N LEU A 78 11.68 -1.21 27.36
CA LEU A 78 10.85 -1.96 26.42
C LEU A 78 10.77 -3.49 26.69
N PRO A 79 11.85 -4.19 27.12
CA PRO A 79 11.75 -5.59 27.53
C PRO A 79 10.81 -5.81 28.71
N VAL A 80 10.80 -4.88 29.68
CA VAL A 80 9.94 -4.93 30.86
C VAL A 80 8.50 -4.68 30.46
N ALA A 81 8.24 -3.69 29.60
CA ALA A 81 6.90 -3.41 29.10
C ALA A 81 6.30 -4.61 28.32
N LEU A 82 7.11 -5.29 27.50
CA LEU A 82 6.67 -6.50 26.79
C LEU A 82 6.35 -7.65 27.76
N ALA A 83 7.22 -7.90 28.75
CA ALA A 83 6.97 -8.93 29.76
C ALA A 83 5.69 -8.63 30.56
N PHE A 84 5.52 -7.38 30.97
CA PHE A 84 4.34 -6.89 31.70
C PHE A 84 3.07 -7.05 30.87
N PHE A 85 3.09 -6.71 29.58
CA PHE A 85 1.99 -6.94 28.65
C PHE A 85 1.50 -8.40 28.66
N HIS A 86 2.42 -9.36 28.53
CA HIS A 86 2.06 -10.79 28.56
C HIS A 86 1.53 -11.25 29.93
N ARG A 87 2.02 -10.64 31.03
CA ARG A 87 1.48 -10.92 32.37
C ARG A 87 0.06 -10.37 32.53
N LEU A 88 -0.21 -9.17 32.03
CA LEU A 88 -1.55 -8.57 32.07
C LEU A 88 -2.55 -9.35 31.22
N ILE A 89 -2.14 -9.90 30.06
CA ILE A 89 -2.99 -10.82 29.29
C ILE A 89 -3.33 -12.07 30.10
N SER A 90 -2.33 -12.65 30.77
CA SER A 90 -2.55 -13.84 31.62
C SER A 90 -3.50 -13.55 32.77
N LEU A 91 -3.32 -12.39 33.44
CA LEU A 91 -4.20 -11.88 34.49
C LEU A 91 -5.64 -11.73 33.96
N LEU A 92 -5.81 -11.02 32.84
CA LEU A 92 -7.13 -10.78 32.25
C LEU A 92 -7.85 -12.09 31.93
N ARG A 93 -7.16 -13.07 31.33
CA ARG A 93 -7.75 -14.38 31.00
C ARG A 93 -8.27 -15.10 32.25
N ILE A 94 -7.52 -15.08 33.35
CA ILE A 94 -7.94 -15.69 34.61
C ILE A 94 -9.18 -14.97 35.16
N CYS A 95 -9.15 -13.63 35.23
CA CYS A 95 -10.25 -12.86 35.80
C CYS A 95 -11.53 -12.93 34.96
N VAL A 96 -11.43 -12.94 33.63
CA VAL A 96 -12.57 -13.09 32.70
C VAL A 96 -13.18 -14.49 32.85
N SER A 97 -12.34 -15.54 32.89
CA SER A 97 -12.81 -16.92 33.10
C SER A 97 -13.50 -17.10 34.45
N ALA A 98 -12.93 -16.52 35.52
CA ALA A 98 -13.51 -16.56 36.86
C ALA A 98 -14.85 -15.81 36.95
N SER A 99 -15.07 -14.83 36.07
CA SER A 99 -16.32 -14.06 36.00
C SER A 99 -17.40 -14.73 35.15
N GLY A 100 -17.12 -15.91 34.57
CA GLY A 100 -18.07 -16.66 33.72
C GLY A 100 -18.30 -16.04 32.34
N ILE A 101 -17.43 -15.11 31.91
CA ILE A 101 -17.51 -14.47 30.60
C ILE A 101 -16.78 -15.34 29.58
N ASP A 102 -17.38 -15.54 28.40
CA ASP A 102 -16.72 -16.25 27.31
C ASP A 102 -15.50 -15.47 26.79
N LEU A 103 -14.31 -16.07 26.91
CA LEU A 103 -13.04 -15.53 26.41
C LEU A 103 -13.07 -15.29 24.89
N ASN A 104 -13.87 -16.06 24.14
CA ASN A 104 -14.03 -15.92 22.70
C ASN A 104 -15.03 -14.81 22.32
N GLY A 105 -15.87 -14.38 23.25
CA GLY A 105 -16.83 -13.29 23.06
C GLY A 105 -16.34 -11.92 23.52
N LEU A 106 -15.19 -11.84 24.20
CA LEU A 106 -14.70 -10.59 24.79
C LEU A 106 -14.41 -9.52 23.72
N SER A 107 -15.02 -8.35 23.92
CA SER A 107 -14.82 -7.10 23.18
C SER A 107 -15.00 -5.90 24.10
N VAL A 108 -14.47 -4.74 23.70
CA VAL A 108 -14.74 -3.47 24.40
C VAL A 108 -16.07 -2.90 23.90
N PRO A 109 -17.05 -2.64 24.77
CA PRO A 109 -18.31 -2.02 24.38
C PRO A 109 -18.08 -0.66 23.74
N CYS A 110 -18.81 -0.37 22.65
CA CYS A 110 -18.62 0.87 21.90
C CYS A 110 -19.01 2.11 22.71
N SER A 111 -19.96 1.97 23.64
CA SER A 111 -20.34 3.01 24.59
C SER A 111 -19.19 3.49 25.44
N SER A 112 -18.23 2.61 25.76
CA SER A 112 -17.07 2.97 26.58
C SER A 112 -16.19 4.07 25.97
N PHE A 113 -16.32 4.33 24.66
CA PHE A 113 -15.56 5.38 23.96
C PHE A 113 -16.18 6.78 24.06
N TYR A 114 -17.46 6.89 24.42
CA TYR A 114 -18.18 8.17 24.48
C TYR A 114 -18.99 8.41 25.76
N ASP A 115 -19.17 7.41 26.63
CA ASP A 115 -19.90 7.51 27.91
C ASP A 115 -19.04 7.99 29.09
N ASN A 116 -17.74 8.19 28.88
CA ASN A 116 -16.71 8.52 29.89
C ASN A 116 -16.46 7.44 30.96
N SER A 117 -16.85 6.18 30.73
CA SER A 117 -16.50 5.04 31.58
C SER A 117 -14.98 4.82 31.66
N ILE A 118 -14.29 5.04 30.54
CA ILE A 118 -12.83 5.10 30.43
C ILE A 118 -12.42 6.55 30.18
N GLN A 119 -11.52 7.05 31.03
CA GLN A 119 -10.98 8.40 30.89
C GLN A 119 -9.73 8.39 30.01
N TYR A 120 -9.88 8.90 28.81
CA TYR A 120 -8.79 9.08 27.87
C TYR A 120 -8.18 10.48 28.04
N THR A 121 -6.88 10.55 28.31
CA THR A 121 -6.13 11.81 28.37
C THR A 121 -5.14 11.87 27.22
N GLU A 122 -5.18 12.94 26.43
CA GLU A 122 -4.24 13.20 25.32
C GLU A 122 -4.27 12.14 24.21
N VAL A 123 -5.41 11.49 24.00
CA VAL A 123 -5.60 10.46 22.97
C VAL A 123 -6.49 11.02 21.85
N GLN A 124 -6.07 10.87 20.60
CA GLN A 124 -6.87 11.25 19.43
C GLN A 124 -7.93 10.19 19.15
N ARG A 125 -9.02 10.59 18.49
CA ARG A 125 -10.02 9.65 17.97
C ARG A 125 -9.85 9.46 16.48
N ILE A 126 -10.42 8.39 15.97
CA ILE A 126 -10.50 8.12 14.53
C ILE A 126 -11.10 9.33 13.79
N GLY A 127 -12.17 9.93 14.33
CA GLY A 127 -12.82 11.12 13.78
C GLY A 127 -12.19 12.47 14.17
N GLY A 128 -11.02 12.47 14.81
CA GLY A 128 -10.33 13.68 15.28
C GLY A 128 -10.50 13.98 16.77
N LEU A 129 -10.62 15.24 17.13
CA LEU A 129 -10.66 15.67 18.53
C LEU A 129 -11.98 15.27 19.22
N GLN A 130 -11.90 14.62 20.38
CA GLN A 130 -13.09 14.20 21.15
C GLN A 130 -14.03 15.37 21.47
N SER A 131 -13.50 16.54 21.82
CA SER A 131 -14.31 17.73 22.12
C SER A 131 -15.13 18.19 20.92
N HIS A 132 -14.59 18.06 19.71
CA HIS A 132 -15.27 18.36 18.47
C HIS A 132 -16.37 17.34 18.17
N LEU A 133 -16.06 16.05 18.34
CA LEU A 133 -17.01 14.95 18.13
C LEU A 133 -18.20 15.04 19.10
N MET A 134 -17.94 15.30 20.39
CA MET A 134 -18.98 15.48 21.41
C MET A 134 -19.89 16.67 21.08
N ARG A 135 -19.37 17.73 20.44
CA ARG A 135 -20.15 18.89 20.04
C ARG A 135 -21.05 18.60 18.82
N ILE A 136 -20.56 17.82 17.85
CA ILE A 136 -21.32 17.51 16.63
C ILE A 136 -22.35 16.42 16.87
N TYR A 137 -21.99 15.38 17.60
CA TYR A 137 -22.81 14.17 17.76
C TYR A 137 -23.49 14.07 19.13
N GLN A 138 -23.61 15.18 19.86
CA GLN A 138 -24.13 15.21 21.23
C GLN A 138 -25.49 14.50 21.35
N ASP A 139 -26.42 14.82 20.47
CA ASP A 139 -27.78 14.29 20.50
C ASP A 139 -27.81 12.77 20.26
N ILE A 140 -26.98 12.29 19.33
CA ILE A 140 -26.84 10.86 19.01
C ILE A 140 -26.25 10.12 20.20
N VAL A 141 -25.20 10.66 20.83
CA VAL A 141 -24.58 10.10 22.03
C VAL A 141 -25.60 10.00 23.17
N LEU A 142 -26.37 11.06 23.42
CA LEU A 142 -27.41 11.05 24.47
C LEU A 142 -28.52 10.03 24.21
N GLN A 143 -28.93 9.86 22.95
CA GLN A 143 -29.92 8.86 22.56
C GLN A 143 -29.40 7.43 22.78
N GLU A 144 -28.18 7.11 22.37
CA GLU A 144 -27.61 5.76 22.56
C GLU A 144 -27.39 5.44 24.04
N ILE A 145 -26.86 6.38 24.84
CA ILE A 145 -26.72 6.20 26.30
C ILE A 145 -28.10 5.95 26.95
N SER A 146 -29.15 6.60 26.46
CA SER A 146 -30.51 6.41 26.97
C SER A 146 -31.10 5.05 26.58
N LYS A 147 -30.81 4.57 25.35
CA LYS A 147 -31.22 3.24 24.88
C LYS A 147 -30.54 2.13 25.69
N GLU A 148 -29.24 2.24 25.94
CA GLU A 148 -28.49 1.27 26.76
C GLU A 148 -29.01 1.18 28.19
N LYS A 149 -29.38 2.32 28.78
CA LYS A 149 -30.02 2.33 30.11
C LYS A 149 -31.38 1.64 30.10
N ALA A 150 -32.17 1.80 29.04
CA ALA A 150 -33.48 1.17 28.89
C ALA A 150 -33.40 -0.34 28.58
N THR A 151 -32.38 -0.80 27.82
CA THR A 151 -32.16 -2.24 27.56
C THR A 151 -31.64 -2.97 28.80
N ALA A 152 -30.78 -2.35 29.61
CA ALA A 152 -30.33 -2.89 30.89
C ALA A 152 -31.46 -3.09 31.92
N GLU A 153 -32.58 -2.37 31.78
CA GLU A 153 -33.77 -2.53 32.62
C GLU A 153 -34.68 -3.69 32.19
N ASN A 154 -34.58 -4.16 30.94
CA ASN A 154 -35.48 -5.16 30.34
C ASN A 154 -34.87 -6.58 30.19
N ASP A 155 -33.58 -6.77 30.47
CA ASP A 155 -32.90 -8.08 30.37
C ASP A 155 -33.21 -9.00 31.59
N PRO A 156 -33.68 -10.26 31.40
CA PRO A 156 -33.91 -11.21 32.50
C PRO A 156 -32.67 -11.48 33.39
N ILE A 157 -31.45 -11.32 32.85
CA ILE A 157 -30.18 -11.47 33.59
C ILE A 157 -30.01 -10.31 34.60
N GLY A 158 -30.47 -9.11 34.25
CA GLY A 158 -30.48 -7.94 35.13
C GLY A 158 -31.40 -8.07 36.34
N LYS A 159 -32.41 -8.96 36.29
CA LYS A 159 -33.28 -9.27 37.43
C LYS A 159 -32.63 -10.24 38.42
N LEU A 160 -31.82 -11.20 37.97
CA LEU A 160 -31.05 -12.09 38.86
C LEU A 160 -29.97 -11.32 39.64
N LEU A 161 -29.27 -10.39 38.98
CA LEU A 161 -28.29 -9.50 39.62
C LEU A 161 -28.92 -8.52 40.65
N LYS A 162 -30.23 -8.26 40.58
CA LYS A 162 -30.92 -7.39 41.55
C LYS A 162 -31.40 -8.14 42.80
N SER A 163 -31.68 -9.44 42.71
CA SER A 163 -32.08 -10.26 43.88
C SER A 163 -30.96 -10.33 44.93
N GLU A 164 -29.69 -10.37 44.50
CA GLU A 164 -28.54 -10.30 45.40
C GLU A 164 -28.24 -8.87 45.89
N LYS A 165 -28.55 -7.84 45.10
CA LYS A 165 -28.41 -6.42 45.50
C LYS A 165 -29.30 -6.01 46.67
N SER A 166 -30.43 -6.69 46.90
CA SER A 166 -31.30 -6.44 48.06
C SER A 166 -30.69 -6.86 49.41
N LYS A 167 -29.71 -7.77 49.43
CA LYS A 167 -29.02 -8.17 50.68
C LYS A 167 -27.76 -7.35 50.97
N ALA A 168 -27.20 -6.68 49.97
CA ALA A 168 -26.00 -5.83 50.09
C ALA A 168 -26.32 -4.33 50.25
N GLN A 169 -27.52 -3.98 50.72
CA GLN A 169 -28.00 -2.60 50.71
C GLN A 169 -27.44 -1.70 51.83
N HIS A 170 -26.48 -2.20 52.63
CA HIS A 170 -25.91 -1.46 53.78
C HIS A 170 -24.49 -0.90 53.63
N LEU A 171 -23.80 -1.09 52.50
CA LEU A 171 -22.58 -0.33 52.21
C LEU A 171 -22.61 0.20 50.76
N ARG A 172 -23.01 1.44 50.58
CA ARG A 172 -22.70 2.20 49.36
C ARG A 172 -21.64 3.22 49.72
N HIS A 173 -20.43 3.03 49.19
CA HIS A 173 -19.42 4.08 49.11
C HIS A 173 -19.24 4.47 47.65
N ALA A 174 -18.94 5.75 47.41
CA ALA A 174 -18.69 6.29 46.09
C ALA A 174 -17.43 5.62 45.50
N GLY A 175 -17.59 4.68 44.56
CA GLY A 175 -16.45 4.03 43.91
C GLY A 175 -16.66 2.66 43.25
N ASP A 176 -17.82 2.00 43.39
CA ASP A 176 -18.02 0.68 42.77
C ASP A 176 -18.28 0.80 41.26
N LYS A 177 -17.20 0.67 40.46
CA LYS A 177 -17.32 0.19 39.08
C LYS A 177 -17.78 -1.27 39.13
N ASP A 178 -18.68 -1.64 38.25
CA ASP A 178 -19.08 -3.03 38.07
C ASP A 178 -17.87 -3.90 37.68
N ASN A 179 -17.86 -5.17 38.11
CA ASN A 179 -16.74 -6.10 37.83
C ASN A 179 -16.38 -6.12 36.34
N PHE A 180 -17.38 -6.11 35.45
CA PHE A 180 -17.17 -6.08 34.01
C PHE A 180 -16.48 -4.79 33.55
N GLY A 181 -16.96 -3.62 33.98
CA GLY A 181 -16.31 -2.33 33.71
C GLY A 181 -14.83 -2.28 34.11
N THR A 182 -14.45 -2.89 35.24
CA THR A 182 -13.02 -2.96 35.66
C THR A 182 -12.17 -3.88 34.77
N LEU A 183 -12.75 -4.95 34.22
CA LEU A 183 -12.06 -5.83 33.26
C LEU A 183 -11.88 -5.17 31.90
N ILE A 184 -12.89 -4.41 31.45
CA ILE A 184 -12.82 -3.63 30.22
C ILE A 184 -11.75 -2.53 30.33
N GLU A 185 -11.65 -1.85 31.48
CA GLU A 185 -10.57 -0.88 31.73
C GLU A 185 -9.18 -1.53 31.70
N LEU A 186 -9.03 -2.74 32.27
CA LEU A 186 -7.79 -3.50 32.17
C LEU A 186 -7.45 -3.86 30.71
N LEU A 187 -8.45 -4.30 29.94
CA LEU A 187 -8.29 -4.64 28.53
C LEU A 187 -7.87 -3.42 27.68
N ASP A 188 -8.51 -2.25 27.87
CA ASP A 188 -8.11 -1.00 27.22
C ASP A 188 -6.65 -0.66 27.55
N GLY A 189 -6.25 -0.80 28.82
CA GLY A 189 -4.87 -0.61 29.26
C GLY A 189 -3.88 -1.57 28.59
N ILE A 190 -4.24 -2.84 28.40
CA ILE A 190 -3.44 -3.85 27.69
C ILE A 190 -3.26 -3.47 26.22
N ILE A 191 -4.34 -3.07 25.54
CA ILE A 191 -4.30 -2.64 24.14
C ILE A 191 -3.39 -1.41 23.99
N ARG A 192 -3.53 -0.43 24.88
CA ARG A 192 -2.68 0.76 24.89
C ARG A 192 -1.22 0.42 25.14
N LEU A 193 -0.92 -0.44 26.12
CA LEU A 193 0.45 -0.90 26.41
C LEU A 193 1.09 -1.58 25.20
N TYR A 194 0.32 -2.38 24.46
CA TYR A 194 0.80 -3.02 23.24
C TYR A 194 1.21 -2.00 22.19
N HIS A 195 0.34 -1.01 21.94
CA HIS A 195 0.55 0.02 20.94
C HIS A 195 1.75 0.95 21.26
N ILE A 196 1.93 1.37 22.52
CA ILE A 196 3.00 2.31 22.91
C ILE A 196 4.37 1.66 23.08
N ALA A 197 4.44 0.38 23.50
CA ALA A 197 5.71 -0.24 23.92
C ALA A 197 5.91 -1.67 23.43
N ALA A 198 4.95 -2.57 23.62
CA ALA A 198 5.19 -4.01 23.39
C ALA A 198 5.54 -4.32 21.93
N HIS A 199 4.84 -3.72 20.97
CA HIS A 199 5.13 -3.91 19.54
C HIS A 199 6.55 -3.46 19.17
N ARG A 200 6.97 -2.29 19.64
CA ARG A 200 8.32 -1.73 19.39
C ARG A 200 9.41 -2.64 19.90
N GLN A 201 9.17 -3.34 21.01
CA GLN A 201 10.12 -4.32 21.53
C GLN A 201 10.24 -5.56 20.63
N LEU A 202 9.11 -6.05 20.11
CA LEU A 202 9.11 -7.16 19.15
C LEU A 202 9.88 -6.76 17.89
N GLU A 203 9.62 -5.57 17.34
CA GLU A 203 10.34 -5.05 16.18
C GLU A 203 11.86 -4.99 16.40
N LYS A 204 12.31 -4.43 17.53
CA LYS A 204 13.75 -4.37 17.87
C LYS A 204 14.40 -5.74 17.94
N MET A 205 13.70 -6.74 18.49
CA MET A 205 14.22 -8.11 18.59
C MET A 205 14.25 -8.82 17.23
N CYS A 206 13.42 -8.41 16.28
CA CYS A 206 13.48 -8.90 14.91
C CYS A 206 14.73 -8.41 14.17
N ALA A 207 15.15 -7.16 14.37
CA ALA A 207 16.35 -6.59 13.73
C ALA A 207 17.64 -7.38 14.02
N LEU A 208 17.70 -8.08 15.17
CA LEU A 208 18.81 -8.96 15.53
C LEU A 208 18.99 -10.14 14.56
N ARG A 209 17.89 -10.62 13.97
CA ARG A 209 17.92 -11.67 12.96
C ARG A 209 18.59 -11.18 11.69
N ASP A 210 18.37 -9.92 11.33
CA ASP A 210 18.89 -9.31 10.12
C ASP A 210 20.40 -9.05 10.25
N THR A 211 20.85 -8.52 11.39
CA THR A 211 22.30 -8.40 11.69
C THR A 211 23.00 -9.76 11.72
N MET A 212 22.34 -10.80 12.25
CA MET A 212 22.89 -12.17 12.21
C MET A 212 23.00 -12.69 10.76
N HIS A 213 22.10 -12.29 9.85
CA HIS A 213 22.22 -12.63 8.43
C HIS A 213 23.40 -11.92 7.77
N GLU A 214 23.60 -10.64 8.07
CA GLU A 214 24.73 -9.84 7.58
C GLU A 214 26.08 -10.42 8.01
N TYR A 215 26.24 -10.78 9.29
CA TYR A 215 27.47 -11.42 9.78
C TYR A 215 27.73 -12.77 9.11
N ARG A 216 26.68 -13.58 8.88
CA ARG A 216 26.81 -14.85 8.13
C ARG A 216 27.24 -14.61 6.68
N HIS A 217 26.75 -13.55 6.05
CA HIS A 217 27.15 -13.18 4.69
C HIS A 217 28.61 -12.69 4.66
N ALA A 218 29.00 -11.81 5.57
CA ALA A 218 30.37 -11.32 5.72
C ALA A 218 31.36 -12.48 5.96
N LEU A 219 31.01 -13.43 6.83
CA LEU A 219 31.83 -14.61 7.09
C LEU A 219 32.06 -15.44 5.83
N LYS A 220 31.00 -15.71 5.05
CA LYS A 220 31.12 -16.44 3.77
C LYS A 220 32.03 -15.72 2.76
N GLU A 221 31.96 -14.40 2.71
CA GLU A 221 32.82 -13.60 1.83
C GLU A 221 34.28 -13.64 2.29
N ILE A 222 34.55 -13.57 3.59
CA ILE A 222 35.89 -13.76 4.15
C ILE A 222 36.43 -15.15 3.84
N GLU A 223 35.64 -16.21 4.04
CA GLU A 223 36.03 -17.59 3.72
C GLU A 223 36.34 -17.77 2.22
N LYS A 224 35.66 -17.02 1.34
CA LYS A 224 35.95 -17.02 -0.09
C LYS A 224 37.29 -16.32 -0.39
N ARG A 225 37.58 -15.19 0.26
CA ARG A 225 38.83 -14.44 0.09
C ARG A 225 40.05 -15.18 0.65
N LEU A 226 39.90 -15.89 1.77
CA LEU A 226 40.92 -16.74 2.37
C LEU A 226 41.38 -17.88 1.45
N LYS A 227 40.59 -18.29 0.44
CA LYS A 227 41.01 -19.31 -0.54
C LYS A 227 42.00 -18.78 -1.58
N VAL A 228 42.11 -17.46 -1.72
CA VAL A 228 42.83 -16.78 -2.82
C VAL A 228 43.99 -15.94 -2.31
N GLN A 229 43.81 -15.26 -1.17
CA GLN A 229 44.81 -14.36 -0.60
C GLN A 229 45.75 -15.12 0.34
N LYS A 230 47.04 -14.71 0.37
CA LYS A 230 48.11 -15.33 1.17
C LYS A 230 48.99 -14.26 1.81
N GLY A 231 49.71 -14.63 2.88
CA GLY A 231 50.62 -13.73 3.61
C GLY A 231 49.89 -12.85 4.62
N ASP A 232 50.33 -11.62 4.85
CA ASP A 232 49.78 -10.71 5.88
C ASP A 232 48.26 -10.51 5.77
N VAL A 233 47.73 -10.53 4.54
CA VAL A 233 46.28 -10.39 4.30
C VAL A 233 45.50 -11.64 4.74
N GLU A 234 46.11 -12.82 4.70
CA GLU A 234 45.51 -14.06 5.22
C GLU A 234 45.43 -14.02 6.75
N GLU A 235 46.45 -13.48 7.43
CA GLU A 235 46.45 -13.32 8.89
C GLU A 235 45.34 -12.36 9.34
N GLU A 236 45.23 -11.18 8.72
CA GLU A 236 44.18 -10.20 9.00
C GLU A 236 42.76 -10.74 8.72
N LEU A 237 42.59 -11.48 7.61
CA LEU A 237 41.31 -12.13 7.31
C LEU A 237 40.94 -13.22 8.32
N ASN A 238 41.92 -13.94 8.87
CA ASN A 238 41.67 -14.93 9.93
C ASN A 238 41.30 -14.26 11.26
N LEU A 239 41.91 -13.12 11.60
CA LEU A 239 41.50 -12.33 12.76
C LEU A 239 40.06 -11.83 12.61
N ALA A 240 39.72 -11.24 11.46
CA ALA A 240 38.36 -10.79 11.17
C ALA A 240 37.35 -11.95 11.22
N LYS A 241 37.73 -13.12 10.67
CA LYS A 241 36.91 -14.34 10.74
C LYS A 241 36.59 -14.74 12.18
N ASN A 242 37.57 -14.70 13.07
CA ASN A 242 37.38 -15.05 14.48
C ASN A 242 36.42 -14.07 15.18
N VAL A 243 36.56 -12.77 14.93
CA VAL A 243 35.63 -11.75 15.46
C VAL A 243 34.20 -12.03 15.01
N PHE A 244 33.97 -12.27 13.71
CA PHE A 244 32.63 -12.59 13.22
C PHE A 244 32.08 -13.91 13.80
N LEU A 245 32.94 -14.91 14.05
CA LEU A 245 32.52 -16.16 14.68
C LEU A 245 32.11 -15.95 16.14
N GLU A 246 32.86 -15.17 16.91
CA GLU A 246 32.54 -14.84 18.30
C GLU A 246 31.21 -14.08 18.39
N GLU A 247 31.03 -13.05 17.57
CA GLU A 247 29.78 -12.29 17.46
C GLU A 247 28.61 -13.21 17.07
N LEU A 248 28.79 -14.09 16.09
CA LEU A 248 27.74 -15.05 15.70
C LEU A 248 27.38 -16.03 16.82
N VAL A 249 28.34 -16.43 17.66
CA VAL A 249 28.07 -17.28 18.82
C VAL A 249 27.25 -16.51 19.86
N GLU A 250 27.57 -15.25 20.13
CA GLU A 250 26.79 -14.39 21.02
C GLU A 250 25.37 -14.18 20.49
N GLN A 251 25.23 -13.83 19.21
CA GLN A 251 23.94 -13.70 18.53
C GLN A 251 23.15 -15.01 18.54
N GLY A 252 23.82 -16.15 18.40
CA GLY A 252 23.20 -17.48 18.52
C GLY A 252 22.61 -17.74 19.91
N ARG A 253 23.23 -17.23 20.99
CA ARG A 253 22.69 -17.28 22.35
C ARG A 253 21.50 -16.34 22.52
N HIS A 254 21.58 -15.11 22.02
CA HIS A 254 20.46 -14.17 22.04
C HIS A 254 19.26 -14.70 21.25
N GLN A 255 19.50 -15.32 20.10
CA GLN A 255 18.44 -15.95 19.30
C GLN A 255 17.79 -17.12 20.05
N ALA A 256 18.54 -17.86 20.88
CA ALA A 256 17.99 -18.91 21.73
C ALA A 256 16.96 -18.32 22.70
N TRP A 257 17.31 -17.22 23.37
CA TRP A 257 16.44 -16.49 24.27
C TRP A 257 15.22 -15.92 23.55
N ILE A 258 15.42 -15.23 22.44
CA ILE A 258 14.34 -14.61 21.65
C ILE A 258 13.34 -15.68 21.18
N SER A 259 13.83 -16.78 20.58
CA SER A 259 12.96 -17.85 20.11
C SER A 259 12.19 -18.54 21.24
N SER A 260 12.84 -18.76 22.39
CA SER A 260 12.25 -19.51 23.50
C SER A 260 11.32 -18.68 24.39
N VAL A 261 11.58 -17.38 24.53
CA VAL A 261 10.92 -16.51 25.50
C VAL A 261 10.03 -15.46 24.81
N VAL A 262 10.54 -14.79 23.77
CA VAL A 262 9.88 -13.64 23.12
C VAL A 262 8.93 -14.10 22.00
N TYR A 263 9.43 -14.93 21.09
CA TYR A 263 8.68 -15.46 19.94
C TYR A 263 8.18 -16.89 20.15
N SER A 264 7.94 -17.27 21.40
CA SER A 264 7.39 -18.58 21.70
C SER A 264 5.92 -18.68 21.26
N SER A 265 5.45 -19.92 21.07
CA SER A 265 4.05 -20.22 20.71
C SER A 265 3.03 -19.58 21.63
N ASP A 266 3.35 -19.50 22.93
CA ASP A 266 2.44 -18.99 23.95
C ASP A 266 2.30 -17.46 23.80
N ARG A 267 3.40 -16.77 23.51
CA ARG A 267 3.41 -15.32 23.23
C ARG A 267 2.73 -14.98 21.93
N GLN A 268 2.91 -15.83 20.91
CA GLN A 268 2.19 -15.71 19.65
C GLN A 268 0.67 -15.85 19.88
N ALA A 269 0.24 -16.78 20.72
CA ALA A 269 -1.16 -16.97 21.09
C ALA A 269 -1.74 -15.77 21.88
N ASP A 270 -0.92 -15.08 22.69
CA ASP A 270 -1.32 -13.85 23.36
C ASP A 270 -1.64 -12.72 22.36
N VAL A 271 -0.75 -12.49 21.40
CA VAL A 271 -0.94 -11.46 20.34
C VAL A 271 -2.09 -11.85 19.40
N TYR A 272 -2.22 -13.14 19.06
CA TYR A 272 -3.32 -13.66 18.26
C TYR A 272 -4.68 -13.40 18.93
N TRP A 273 -4.79 -13.69 20.23
CA TRP A 273 -6.02 -13.43 20.99
C TRP A 273 -6.34 -11.93 21.09
N LEU A 274 -5.33 -11.08 21.28
CA LEU A 274 -5.51 -9.63 21.25
C LEU A 274 -6.04 -9.14 19.89
N LEU A 275 -5.50 -9.66 18.78
CA LEU A 275 -5.99 -9.32 17.44
C LEU A 275 -7.47 -9.72 17.25
N GLN A 276 -7.88 -10.89 17.76
CA GLN A 276 -9.29 -11.31 17.72
C GLN A 276 -10.20 -10.34 18.49
N ILE A 277 -9.80 -9.90 19.68
CA ILE A 277 -10.55 -8.93 20.49
C ILE A 277 -10.64 -7.59 19.77
N LEU A 278 -9.53 -7.11 19.20
CA LEU A 278 -9.47 -5.85 18.46
C LEU A 278 -10.40 -5.87 17.24
N LEU A 279 -10.35 -6.93 16.43
CA LEU A 279 -11.23 -7.07 15.27
C LEU A 279 -12.70 -7.14 15.65
N ARG A 280 -13.06 -7.87 16.72
CA ARG A 280 -14.45 -7.89 17.23
C ARG A 280 -14.90 -6.50 17.69
N THR A 281 -14.08 -5.84 18.49
CA THR A 281 -14.35 -4.49 19.01
C THR A 281 -14.55 -3.48 17.88
N LEU A 282 -13.63 -3.47 16.90
CA LEU A 282 -13.68 -2.55 15.77
C LEU A 282 -14.85 -2.85 14.82
N SER A 283 -15.18 -4.12 14.59
CA SER A 283 -16.35 -4.49 13.78
C SER A 283 -17.65 -4.04 14.42
N GLN A 284 -17.83 -4.34 15.72
CA GLN A 284 -19.00 -3.87 16.48
C GLN A 284 -19.08 -2.34 16.52
N ALA A 285 -17.94 -1.65 16.67
CA ALA A 285 -17.90 -0.19 16.64
C ALA A 285 -18.27 0.37 15.27
N SER A 286 -17.85 -0.28 14.18
CA SER A 286 -18.21 0.13 12.83
C SER A 286 -19.73 0.07 12.58
N GLU A 287 -20.41 -0.93 13.14
CA GLU A 287 -21.87 -1.11 13.05
C GLU A 287 -22.66 0.02 13.75
N THR A 288 -22.05 0.72 14.72
CA THR A 288 -22.69 1.87 15.40
C THR A 288 -22.75 3.15 14.56
N GLY A 289 -22.37 3.09 13.28
CA GLY A 289 -22.48 4.20 12.35
C GLY A 289 -21.51 5.35 12.68
N LEU A 290 -22.02 6.56 12.89
CA LEU A 290 -21.21 7.76 13.14
C LEU A 290 -20.41 7.68 14.46
N LEU A 291 -20.86 6.87 15.41
CA LEU A 291 -20.19 6.71 16.70
C LEU A 291 -18.85 5.97 16.60
N PHE A 292 -18.58 5.28 15.47
CA PHE A 292 -17.25 4.76 15.15
C PHE A 292 -16.16 5.83 15.19
N SER A 293 -16.49 7.09 14.89
CA SER A 293 -15.57 8.22 14.96
C SER A 293 -15.01 8.47 16.37
N PHE A 294 -15.65 7.98 17.44
CA PHE A 294 -15.20 8.12 18.83
C PHE A 294 -14.17 7.08 19.27
N VAL A 295 -13.95 6.03 18.49
CA VAL A 295 -12.95 5.00 18.82
C VAL A 295 -11.57 5.67 18.92
N PRO A 296 -10.77 5.35 19.96
CA PRO A 296 -9.40 5.83 20.04
C PRO A 296 -8.56 5.28 18.88
N ASP A 297 -7.76 6.13 18.25
CA ASP A 297 -6.92 5.76 17.10
C ASP A 297 -5.99 4.56 17.37
N PHE A 298 -5.45 4.47 18.59
CA PHE A 298 -4.56 3.40 18.99
C PHE A 298 -5.18 2.00 18.91
N TYR A 299 -6.51 1.85 18.91
CA TYR A 299 -7.16 0.54 18.69
C TYR A 299 -6.91 0.03 17.28
N VAL A 300 -7.06 0.91 16.29
CA VAL A 300 -6.82 0.57 14.88
C VAL A 300 -5.32 0.33 14.65
N GLU A 301 -4.47 1.18 15.22
CA GLU A 301 -3.02 0.96 15.13
C GLU A 301 -2.57 -0.32 15.82
N ALA A 302 -3.09 -0.63 17.01
CA ALA A 302 -2.80 -1.87 17.71
C ALA A 302 -3.22 -3.08 16.85
N CYS A 303 -4.36 -2.99 16.15
CA CYS A 303 -4.84 -4.03 15.24
C CYS A 303 -3.85 -4.26 14.08
N ILE A 304 -3.43 -3.18 13.41
CA ILE A 304 -2.42 -3.23 12.34
C ILE A 304 -1.10 -3.82 12.87
N LYS A 305 -0.61 -3.31 14.01
CA LYS A 305 0.62 -3.75 14.68
C LYS A 305 0.57 -5.24 15.06
N CYS A 306 -0.57 -5.73 15.58
CA CYS A 306 -0.75 -7.14 15.91
C CYS A 306 -0.67 -8.02 14.67
N CYS A 307 -1.38 -7.67 13.59
CA CYS A 307 -1.34 -8.43 12.34
C CYS A 307 0.07 -8.43 11.73
N HIS A 308 0.76 -7.28 11.77
CA HIS A 308 2.15 -7.15 11.32
C HIS A 308 3.08 -8.08 12.12
N ALA A 309 2.98 -8.06 13.45
CA ALA A 309 3.82 -8.88 14.32
C ALA A 309 3.62 -10.38 14.08
N LEU A 310 2.38 -10.84 13.99
CA LEU A 310 2.04 -12.25 13.76
C LEU A 310 2.60 -12.79 12.44
N ARG A 311 2.71 -11.94 11.42
CA ARG A 311 3.24 -12.32 10.11
C ARG A 311 4.77 -12.26 10.04
N ASN A 312 5.38 -11.22 10.60
CA ASN A 312 6.78 -10.89 10.33
C ASN A 312 7.76 -11.29 11.46
N PHE A 313 7.27 -11.39 12.70
CA PHE A 313 8.14 -11.60 13.86
C PHE A 313 8.11 -13.05 14.36
N PHE A 314 6.92 -13.66 14.45
CA PHE A 314 6.77 -14.99 15.02
C PHE A 314 7.06 -16.12 14.00
N PRO A 315 7.64 -17.25 14.44
CA PRO A 315 7.81 -18.44 13.62
C PRO A 315 6.47 -19.05 13.14
N PRO A 316 6.44 -19.64 11.93
CA PRO A 316 7.48 -19.55 10.91
C PRO A 316 7.42 -18.15 10.26
N ALA A 317 8.46 -17.33 10.50
CA ALA A 317 8.54 -15.95 10.02
C ALA A 317 8.84 -15.89 8.51
N ALA A 318 8.60 -16.99 7.78
CA ALA A 318 8.73 -17.01 6.34
C ALA A 318 7.44 -16.43 5.73
N PRO A 319 7.55 -15.57 4.71
CA PRO A 319 6.41 -14.86 4.13
C PRO A 319 5.31 -15.76 3.55
N ASP A 320 5.65 -17.03 3.23
CA ASP A 320 4.74 -18.02 2.64
C ASP A 320 4.18 -19.03 3.66
N SER A 321 4.58 -18.96 4.93
CA SER A 321 4.17 -19.94 5.93
C SER A 321 3.18 -19.33 6.93
N LEU A 322 1.96 -19.85 6.92
CA LEU A 322 0.91 -19.43 7.82
C LEU A 322 1.14 -19.99 9.24
N PRO A 323 0.88 -19.21 10.30
CA PRO A 323 0.78 -19.72 11.67
C PRO A 323 -0.19 -20.91 11.75
N ALA A 324 0.20 -21.97 12.47
CA ALA A 324 -0.57 -23.20 12.62
C ALA A 324 -1.75 -23.09 13.62
N PHE A 325 -2.43 -21.93 13.70
CA PHE A 325 -3.61 -21.79 14.55
C PHE A 325 -4.88 -22.17 13.78
N ALA A 326 -5.75 -22.95 14.41
CA ALA A 326 -7.09 -23.21 13.90
C ALA A 326 -7.84 -21.87 13.72
N GLY A 327 -8.46 -21.67 12.56
CA GLY A 327 -9.16 -20.41 12.25
C GLY A 327 -8.27 -19.23 11.86
N HIS A 328 -6.96 -19.42 11.65
CA HIS A 328 -6.06 -18.35 11.20
C HIS A 328 -6.51 -17.72 9.86
N HIS A 329 -6.93 -18.55 8.90
CA HIS A 329 -7.44 -18.04 7.61
C HIS A 329 -8.72 -17.19 7.77
N GLU A 330 -9.64 -17.59 8.65
CA GLU A 330 -10.84 -16.79 8.95
C GLU A 330 -10.48 -15.44 9.58
N LEU A 331 -9.46 -15.41 10.46
CA LEU A 331 -8.95 -14.17 11.04
C LEU A 331 -8.34 -13.25 9.96
N LEU A 332 -7.62 -13.81 9.00
CA LEU A 332 -7.10 -13.07 7.86
C LEU A 332 -8.24 -12.46 7.03
N ILE A 333 -9.30 -13.22 6.76
CA ILE A 333 -10.49 -12.70 6.06
C ILE A 333 -11.13 -11.55 6.85
N LYS A 334 -11.32 -11.70 8.17
CA LYS A 334 -11.86 -10.63 9.04
C LYS A 334 -11.00 -9.36 9.03
N TYR A 335 -9.67 -9.51 9.12
CA TYR A 335 -8.74 -8.39 9.04
C TYR A 335 -8.76 -7.73 7.65
N GLY A 336 -8.80 -8.53 6.58
CA GLY A 336 -8.95 -8.06 5.20
C GLY A 336 -10.23 -7.25 5.01
N SER A 337 -11.36 -7.75 5.54
CA SER A 337 -12.64 -7.05 5.48
C SER A 337 -12.61 -5.75 6.26
N PHE A 338 -12.01 -5.74 7.45
CA PHE A 338 -11.78 -4.51 8.21
C PHE A 338 -10.97 -3.48 7.40
N LEU A 339 -9.84 -3.88 6.79
CA LEU A 339 -9.05 -2.97 5.95
C LEU A 339 -9.85 -2.44 4.76
N ALA A 340 -10.57 -3.32 4.05
CA ALA A 340 -11.38 -2.99 2.88
C ALA A 340 -12.45 -1.93 3.18
N HIS A 341 -13.11 -2.02 4.35
CA HIS A 341 -14.14 -1.06 4.75
C HIS A 341 -13.56 0.28 5.21
N HIS A 342 -12.39 0.28 5.85
CA HIS A 342 -11.94 1.44 6.62
C HIS A 342 -10.82 2.27 5.99
N PHE A 343 -10.07 1.77 4.99
CA PHE A 343 -8.96 2.53 4.39
C PHE A 343 -9.40 3.82 3.66
N SER A 344 -10.65 3.88 3.21
CA SER A 344 -11.25 5.03 2.55
C SER A 344 -12.55 5.48 3.21
N ASP A 345 -12.74 5.15 4.49
CA ASP A 345 -13.94 5.50 5.26
C ASP A 345 -13.91 6.98 5.67
N GLU A 346 -15.00 7.69 5.39
CA GLU A 346 -15.14 9.13 5.69
C GLU A 346 -15.17 9.43 7.19
N ARG A 347 -15.56 8.45 8.02
CA ARG A 347 -15.58 8.57 9.48
C ARG A 347 -14.18 8.62 10.09
N VAL A 348 -13.20 8.11 9.34
CA VAL A 348 -11.77 8.28 9.65
C VAL A 348 -11.38 9.66 9.15
N VAL A 349 -10.94 10.54 10.04
CA VAL A 349 -10.50 11.91 9.69
C VAL A 349 -9.01 12.08 9.95
N ASN A 350 -8.45 11.37 10.92
CA ASN A 350 -7.02 11.39 11.21
C ASN A 350 -6.19 10.95 9.98
N ALA A 351 -5.37 11.87 9.45
CA ALA A 351 -4.58 11.65 8.24
C ALA A 351 -3.48 10.60 8.43
N GLU A 352 -2.81 10.57 9.58
CA GLU A 352 -1.77 9.57 9.89
C GLU A 352 -2.38 8.16 9.97
N LEU A 353 -3.60 8.08 10.53
CA LEU A 353 -4.32 6.81 10.60
C LEU A 353 -4.81 6.34 9.23
N LYS A 354 -5.28 7.25 8.37
CA LYS A 354 -5.61 6.92 6.97
C LYS A 354 -4.41 6.35 6.24
N ASP A 355 -3.25 7.01 6.34
CA ASP A 355 -2.03 6.53 5.71
C ASP A 355 -1.65 5.14 6.23
N SER A 356 -1.71 4.94 7.55
CA SER A 356 -1.46 3.64 8.19
C SER A 356 -2.38 2.53 7.69
N LEU A 357 -3.68 2.79 7.52
CA LEU A 357 -4.66 1.83 6.99
C LEU A 357 -4.38 1.48 5.53
N VAL A 358 -4.11 2.48 4.69
CA VAL A 358 -3.84 2.26 3.27
C VAL A 358 -2.51 1.52 3.09
N GLN A 359 -1.48 1.87 3.87
CA GLN A 359 -0.19 1.18 3.89
C GLN A 359 -0.32 -0.27 4.39
N ALA A 360 -1.16 -0.50 5.41
CA ALA A 360 -1.45 -1.84 5.89
C ALA A 360 -2.11 -2.68 4.80
N LEU A 361 -3.07 -2.13 4.05
CA LEU A 361 -3.70 -2.79 2.91
C LEU A 361 -2.71 -3.03 1.75
N ALA A 362 -1.86 -2.05 1.43
CA ALA A 362 -0.80 -2.20 0.42
C ALA A 362 0.15 -3.36 0.78
N SER A 363 0.55 -3.46 2.04
CA SER A 363 1.34 -4.60 2.56
C SER A 363 0.55 -5.90 2.60
N TYR A 364 -0.79 -5.86 2.66
CA TYR A 364 -1.64 -7.04 2.73
C TYR A 364 -1.86 -7.69 1.36
N VAL A 365 -2.00 -6.91 0.29
CA VAL A 365 -2.14 -7.42 -1.09
C VAL A 365 -0.84 -8.02 -1.65
N CYS A 366 0.27 -7.80 -0.94
CA CYS A 366 1.61 -8.21 -1.34
C CYS A 366 1.86 -9.72 -1.28
N TYR A 367 1.26 -10.43 -0.32
CA TYR A 367 1.55 -11.83 -0.05
C TYR A 367 0.43 -12.75 -0.56
N PRO A 368 0.74 -13.92 -1.16
CA PRO A 368 -0.27 -14.80 -1.74
C PRO A 368 -1.35 -15.23 -0.74
N ALA A 369 -0.98 -15.58 0.49
CA ALA A 369 -1.93 -16.07 1.49
C ALA A 369 -2.90 -15.00 2.00
N THR A 370 -2.44 -13.76 2.15
CA THR A 370 -3.28 -12.62 2.56
C THR A 370 -4.11 -12.10 1.40
N LEU A 371 -3.59 -12.15 0.17
CA LEU A 371 -4.38 -11.87 -1.04
C LEU A 371 -5.52 -12.87 -1.20
N GLN A 372 -5.25 -14.18 -1.03
CA GLN A 372 -6.29 -15.21 -1.05
C GLN A 372 -7.37 -14.95 0.02
N ALA A 373 -6.99 -14.45 1.20
CA ALA A 373 -7.95 -14.07 2.23
C ALA A 373 -8.83 -12.88 1.79
N LEU A 374 -8.27 -11.88 1.10
CA LEU A 374 -9.06 -10.79 0.50
C LEU A 374 -10.02 -11.31 -0.58
N GLU A 375 -9.58 -12.24 -1.43
CA GLU A 375 -10.41 -12.84 -2.48
C GLU A 375 -11.58 -13.66 -1.90
N SER A 376 -11.40 -14.19 -0.70
CA SER A 376 -12.37 -15.02 0.04
C SER A 376 -13.36 -14.19 0.89
N MET A 377 -13.25 -12.85 0.89
CA MET A 377 -14.23 -11.98 1.54
C MET A 377 -15.60 -12.08 0.84
N ASP A 378 -16.65 -11.65 1.54
CA ASP A 378 -17.97 -11.50 0.95
C ASP A 378 -17.95 -10.55 -0.27
N PRO A 379 -18.86 -10.74 -1.26
CA PRO A 379 -18.90 -9.92 -2.46
C PRO A 379 -19.03 -8.42 -2.19
N ASP A 380 -19.79 -8.02 -1.16
CA ASP A 380 -20.03 -6.62 -0.83
C ASP A 380 -18.75 -5.94 -0.31
N SER A 381 -18.01 -6.58 0.60
CA SER A 381 -16.69 -6.13 1.06
C SER A 381 -15.71 -5.95 -0.10
N ARG A 382 -15.66 -6.92 -1.03
CA ARG A 382 -14.78 -6.85 -2.20
C ARG A 382 -15.15 -5.68 -3.11
N LEU A 383 -16.45 -5.45 -3.31
CA LEU A 383 -16.95 -4.34 -4.11
C LEU A 383 -16.66 -2.98 -3.45
N ILE A 384 -16.79 -2.87 -2.12
CA ILE A 384 -16.41 -1.66 -1.35
C ILE A 384 -14.95 -1.32 -1.58
N MET A 385 -14.05 -2.31 -1.46
CA MET A 385 -12.61 -2.11 -1.72
C MET A 385 -12.36 -1.66 -3.16
N THR A 386 -12.93 -2.34 -4.14
CA THR A 386 -12.78 -2.00 -5.57
C THR A 386 -13.27 -0.58 -5.85
N LYS A 387 -14.44 -0.19 -5.34
CA LYS A 387 -15.01 1.16 -5.47
C LYS A 387 -14.09 2.22 -4.90
N ALA A 388 -13.49 1.96 -3.74
CA ALA A 388 -12.60 2.89 -3.05
C ALA A 388 -11.21 3.03 -3.74
N LEU A 389 -10.73 1.97 -4.38
CA LEU A 389 -9.50 1.99 -5.19
C LEU A 389 -9.68 2.73 -6.52
N LEU A 390 -10.86 2.64 -7.14
CA LEU A 390 -11.18 3.27 -8.43
C LEU A 390 -11.83 4.65 -8.31
N GLN A 391 -11.69 5.30 -7.15
CA GLN A 391 -12.09 6.70 -7.00
C GLN A 391 -11.11 7.64 -7.74
N PRO A 392 -11.59 8.81 -8.21
CA PRO A 392 -10.74 9.81 -8.86
C PRO A 392 -9.57 10.25 -7.97
N TYR A 393 -8.43 10.57 -8.60
CA TYR A 393 -7.19 10.97 -7.89
C TYR A 393 -7.18 12.44 -7.43
N GLU A 394 -8.25 13.19 -7.68
CA GLU A 394 -8.36 14.59 -7.28
C GLU A 394 -8.65 14.72 -5.77
N ASN A 395 -7.99 15.68 -5.11
CA ASN A 395 -8.20 16.03 -3.69
C ASN A 395 -7.97 14.89 -2.67
N ARG A 396 -7.23 13.83 -3.03
CA ARG A 396 -6.83 12.75 -2.11
C ARG A 396 -5.40 12.27 -2.34
N ALA A 397 -4.79 11.68 -1.31
CA ALA A 397 -3.58 10.89 -1.46
C ALA A 397 -3.91 9.58 -2.23
N TRP A 398 -3.42 9.45 -3.46
CA TRP A 398 -3.80 8.35 -4.36
C TRP A 398 -2.68 7.35 -4.65
N ALA A 399 -1.41 7.70 -4.39
CA ALA A 399 -0.26 6.88 -4.77
C ALA A 399 -0.36 5.44 -4.26
N GLN A 400 -0.73 5.24 -2.99
CA GLN A 400 -0.87 3.92 -2.41
C GLN A 400 -2.02 3.10 -3.02
N SER A 401 -3.15 3.73 -3.33
CA SER A 401 -4.26 3.06 -4.04
C SER A 401 -3.83 2.62 -5.45
N ASN A 402 -3.06 3.46 -6.14
CA ASN A 402 -2.48 3.15 -7.44
C ASN A 402 -1.51 1.95 -7.34
N TRP A 403 -0.66 1.92 -6.32
CA TRP A 403 0.23 0.77 -6.05
C TRP A 403 -0.52 -0.53 -5.78
N ILE A 404 -1.65 -0.47 -5.06
CA ILE A 404 -2.51 -1.63 -4.85
C ILE A 404 -3.06 -2.14 -6.19
N LEU A 405 -3.58 -1.27 -7.06
CA LEU A 405 -4.06 -1.66 -8.40
C LEU A 405 -2.97 -2.31 -9.24
N ILE A 406 -1.77 -1.73 -9.26
CA ILE A 406 -0.60 -2.29 -9.96
C ILE A 406 -0.25 -3.67 -9.40
N ARG A 407 -0.31 -3.85 -8.07
CA ARG A 407 -0.01 -5.12 -7.43
C ARG A 407 -1.00 -6.22 -7.80
N LEU A 408 -2.30 -5.89 -7.88
CA LEU A 408 -3.36 -6.79 -8.32
C LEU A 408 -3.24 -7.14 -9.81
N TRP A 409 -2.71 -6.23 -10.63
CA TRP A 409 -2.44 -6.42 -12.05
C TRP A 409 -1.13 -7.18 -12.35
N LYS A 410 -0.16 -7.15 -11.42
CA LYS A 410 1.19 -7.66 -11.63
C LYS A 410 1.20 -9.17 -11.94
N GLY A 411 1.64 -9.52 -13.15
CA GLY A 411 1.62 -10.86 -13.71
C GLY A 411 0.73 -11.01 -14.94
N CYS A 412 -0.22 -10.09 -15.14
CA CYS A 412 -1.11 -10.07 -16.32
C CYS A 412 -0.64 -9.10 -17.41
N GLY A 413 0.10 -8.04 -17.07
CA GLY A 413 0.62 -7.06 -18.03
C GLY A 413 1.75 -7.58 -18.91
N PHE A 414 1.98 -6.90 -20.03
CA PHE A 414 3.02 -7.22 -21.01
C PHE A 414 4.41 -7.15 -20.36
N ALA A 415 5.12 -8.27 -20.43
CA ALA A 415 6.43 -8.49 -19.81
C ALA A 415 6.49 -8.09 -18.32
N PHE A 416 5.35 -8.07 -17.61
CA PHE A 416 5.24 -7.57 -16.23
C PHE A 416 5.25 -8.70 -15.20
N ARG A 417 6.25 -9.58 -15.33
CA ARG A 417 6.41 -10.80 -14.50
C ARG A 417 7.70 -10.80 -13.67
N TYR A 418 8.44 -9.69 -13.69
CA TYR A 418 9.69 -9.57 -12.97
C TYR A 418 9.48 -9.09 -11.52
N SER A 419 10.26 -9.61 -10.59
CA SER A 419 10.35 -9.07 -9.23
C SER A 419 11.25 -7.84 -9.21
N ILE A 420 12.43 -7.93 -9.82
CA ILE A 420 13.37 -6.81 -9.99
C ILE A 420 13.51 -6.57 -11.48
N SER A 421 13.50 -5.30 -11.90
CA SER A 421 13.64 -4.97 -13.33
C SER A 421 14.94 -5.58 -13.88
N PRO A 422 14.97 -6.14 -15.10
CA PRO A 422 16.12 -6.88 -15.61
C PRO A 422 17.40 -6.03 -15.70
N HIS A 423 17.26 -4.71 -15.91
CA HIS A 423 18.38 -3.77 -15.92
C HIS A 423 19.03 -3.63 -14.53
N LEU A 424 18.20 -3.57 -13.47
CA LEU A 424 18.65 -3.54 -12.08
C LEU A 424 19.30 -4.85 -11.66
N ALA A 425 18.73 -5.98 -12.07
CA ALA A 425 19.29 -7.30 -11.77
C ALA A 425 20.72 -7.45 -12.32
N LYS A 426 20.99 -6.92 -13.53
CA LYS A 426 22.33 -6.87 -14.13
C LYS A 426 23.29 -5.93 -13.38
N LYS A 427 22.79 -4.83 -12.80
CA LYS A 427 23.61 -3.85 -12.04
C LYS A 427 23.88 -4.31 -10.59
N MET A 428 22.90 -4.94 -9.93
CA MET A 428 23.02 -5.44 -8.56
C MET A 428 24.00 -6.60 -8.41
N SER A 429 24.27 -7.38 -9.47
CA SER A 429 25.35 -8.38 -9.43
C SER A 429 26.75 -7.78 -9.25
N CYS A 430 26.89 -6.46 -9.37
CA CYS A 430 28.16 -5.74 -9.27
C CYS A 430 28.30 -4.89 -7.97
N LYS A 431 27.22 -4.44 -7.33
CA LYS A 431 27.24 -3.62 -6.10
C LYS A 431 25.99 -3.82 -5.23
N SER A 432 26.16 -3.85 -3.91
CA SER A 432 25.07 -3.85 -2.91
C SER A 432 24.41 -2.46 -2.82
N ILE A 433 23.39 -2.23 -3.64
CA ILE A 433 22.61 -0.98 -3.65
C ILE A 433 21.41 -1.16 -2.72
N PRO A 434 21.21 -0.29 -1.70
CA PRO A 434 20.00 -0.29 -0.87
C PRO A 434 18.77 0.01 -1.74
N LEU A 435 17.76 -0.85 -1.69
CA LEU A 435 16.48 -0.64 -2.38
C LEU A 435 15.71 0.53 -1.72
N PRO A 436 15.09 1.44 -2.49
CA PRO A 436 14.30 2.55 -1.94
C PRO A 436 13.08 2.08 -1.11
N GLU A 437 12.63 2.89 -0.15
CA GLU A 437 11.51 2.58 0.75
C GLU A 437 10.14 2.43 0.05
N ALA A 438 9.95 3.02 -1.14
CA ALA A 438 8.73 2.90 -1.95
C ALA A 438 8.69 1.63 -2.84
N PHE A 439 9.80 0.86 -2.89
CA PHE A 439 9.95 -0.36 -3.71
C PHE A 439 9.37 -1.68 -3.19
N PRO A 440 8.89 -1.86 -1.94
CA PRO A 440 8.58 -3.21 -1.47
C PRO A 440 7.37 -3.85 -2.17
N THR A 441 6.38 -3.06 -2.62
CA THR A 441 5.19 -3.58 -3.31
C THR A 441 5.48 -4.01 -4.75
N ILE A 442 6.36 -3.29 -5.45
CA ILE A 442 6.73 -3.58 -6.84
C ILE A 442 7.81 -4.67 -6.90
N SER A 443 8.64 -4.84 -5.87
CA SER A 443 9.77 -5.78 -5.89
C SER A 443 9.42 -7.24 -5.58
N GLN A 444 8.13 -7.53 -5.37
CA GLN A 444 7.65 -8.85 -4.98
C GLN A 444 7.36 -9.77 -6.15
N THR A 445 7.28 -11.07 -5.87
CA THR A 445 6.87 -12.08 -6.84
C THR A 445 5.48 -11.76 -7.41
N PRO A 446 5.28 -11.93 -8.74
CA PRO A 446 3.97 -11.70 -9.34
C PRO A 446 2.90 -12.60 -8.69
N CYS A 447 1.79 -12.00 -8.27
CA CYS A 447 0.62 -12.72 -7.77
C CYS A 447 -0.62 -11.87 -8.13
N PRO A 448 -1.09 -11.94 -9.38
CA PRO A 448 -2.23 -11.16 -9.81
C PRO A 448 -3.50 -11.68 -9.14
N SER A 449 -4.49 -10.79 -8.97
CA SER A 449 -5.80 -11.17 -8.42
C SER A 449 -6.89 -11.14 -9.48
N PRO A 450 -7.26 -12.28 -10.08
CA PRO A 450 -8.33 -12.31 -11.08
C PRO A 450 -9.67 -11.84 -10.49
N VAL A 451 -9.95 -12.13 -9.22
CA VAL A 451 -11.20 -11.77 -8.54
C VAL A 451 -11.39 -10.25 -8.43
N PHE A 452 -10.36 -9.51 -7.99
CA PHE A 452 -10.47 -8.05 -7.91
C PHE A 452 -10.43 -7.38 -9.29
N LEU A 453 -9.69 -7.94 -10.24
CA LEU A 453 -9.66 -7.44 -11.62
C LEU A 453 -11.03 -7.62 -12.32
N GLU A 454 -11.73 -8.72 -12.07
CA GLU A 454 -13.09 -8.95 -12.56
C GLU A 454 -14.08 -7.95 -11.95
N HIS A 455 -14.08 -7.76 -10.63
CA HIS A 455 -14.90 -6.73 -9.99
C HIS A 455 -14.59 -5.32 -10.51
N ALA A 456 -13.31 -5.00 -10.75
CA ALA A 456 -12.91 -3.72 -11.33
C ALA A 456 -13.47 -3.54 -12.75
N SER A 457 -13.38 -4.58 -13.59
CA SER A 457 -13.95 -4.57 -14.93
C SER A 457 -15.46 -4.34 -14.91
N GLN A 458 -16.19 -5.10 -14.08
CA GLN A 458 -17.64 -4.98 -13.93
C GLN A 458 -18.05 -3.58 -13.46
N TRP A 459 -17.38 -3.06 -12.41
CA TRP A 459 -17.71 -1.75 -11.86
C TRP A 459 -17.49 -0.61 -12.86
N LEU A 460 -16.37 -0.65 -13.61
CA LEU A 460 -16.06 0.33 -14.66
C LEU A 460 -17.05 0.29 -15.84
N LEU A 461 -17.61 -0.89 -16.13
CA LEU A 461 -18.63 -1.06 -17.17
C LEU A 461 -19.98 -0.51 -16.75
N GLU A 462 -20.41 -0.81 -15.51
CA GLU A 462 -21.73 -0.45 -14.96
C GLU A 462 -21.84 1.03 -14.55
N ASN A 463 -20.73 1.70 -14.21
CA ASN A 463 -20.72 3.07 -13.68
C ASN A 463 -19.97 4.04 -14.62
N PRO A 464 -20.58 4.45 -15.75
CA PRO A 464 -19.88 5.21 -16.80
C PRO A 464 -19.37 6.58 -16.34
N GLU A 465 -20.11 7.30 -15.48
CA GLU A 465 -19.69 8.61 -14.98
C GLU A 465 -18.49 8.52 -14.03
N ALA A 466 -18.54 7.58 -13.08
CA ALA A 466 -17.45 7.35 -12.15
C ALA A 466 -16.19 6.83 -12.87
N ALA A 467 -16.37 5.91 -13.83
CA ALA A 467 -15.29 5.45 -14.69
C ALA A 467 -14.68 6.59 -15.51
N ALA A 468 -15.50 7.50 -16.04
CA ALA A 468 -15.01 8.65 -16.79
C ALA A 468 -14.20 9.62 -15.91
N SER A 469 -14.65 9.89 -14.69
CA SER A 469 -13.93 10.73 -13.72
C SER A 469 -12.60 10.10 -13.30
N PHE A 470 -12.61 8.80 -12.97
CA PHE A 470 -11.39 8.04 -12.66
C PHE A 470 -10.39 8.07 -13.82
N MET A 471 -10.80 7.68 -15.02
CA MET A 471 -9.93 7.64 -16.20
C MET A 471 -9.38 9.01 -16.57
N SER A 472 -10.20 10.06 -16.49
CA SER A 472 -9.75 11.43 -16.71
C SER A 472 -8.66 11.82 -15.72
N SER A 473 -8.84 11.47 -14.43
CA SER A 473 -7.86 11.75 -13.37
C SER A 473 -6.55 10.98 -13.59
N VAL A 474 -6.58 9.70 -13.98
CA VAL A 474 -5.39 8.90 -14.28
C VAL A 474 -4.61 9.51 -15.46
N LEU A 475 -5.30 9.85 -16.55
CA LEU A 475 -4.67 10.46 -17.74
C LEU A 475 -4.09 11.85 -17.41
N ASN A 476 -4.77 12.65 -16.57
CA ASN A 476 -4.27 13.95 -16.11
C ASN A 476 -2.98 13.79 -15.28
N GLN A 477 -3.00 12.91 -14.29
CA GLN A 477 -1.85 12.68 -13.40
C GLN A 477 -0.67 12.08 -14.17
N LEU A 478 -0.93 11.22 -15.17
CA LEU A 478 0.14 10.66 -16.00
C LEU A 478 0.81 11.75 -16.83
N ASN A 479 0.01 12.63 -17.46
CA ASN A 479 0.54 13.74 -18.23
C ASN A 479 1.42 14.67 -17.37
N TRP A 480 0.94 15.00 -16.17
CA TRP A 480 1.69 15.81 -15.21
C TRP A 480 2.99 15.11 -14.77
N ALA A 481 2.90 13.88 -14.23
CA ALA A 481 4.06 13.16 -13.71
C ALA A 481 5.13 12.92 -14.78
N PHE A 482 4.71 12.60 -16.01
CA PHE A 482 5.63 12.41 -17.12
C PHE A 482 6.27 13.73 -17.59
N SER A 483 5.50 14.83 -17.62
CA SER A 483 6.04 16.15 -17.98
C SER A 483 7.07 16.65 -16.97
N GLU A 484 6.79 16.52 -15.67
CA GLU A 484 7.73 16.84 -14.59
C GLU A 484 9.00 15.98 -14.69
N PHE A 485 8.83 14.67 -14.89
CA PHE A 485 9.94 13.75 -15.08
C PHE A 485 10.87 14.19 -16.23
N ILE A 486 10.31 14.49 -17.41
CA ILE A 486 11.10 14.93 -18.56
C ILE A 486 11.75 16.30 -18.30
N GLY A 487 11.06 17.23 -17.63
CA GLY A 487 11.63 18.52 -17.25
C GLY A 487 12.88 18.35 -16.37
N MET A 488 12.81 17.48 -15.36
CA MET A 488 13.95 17.17 -14.50
C MET A 488 15.09 16.48 -15.25
N LEU A 489 14.81 15.58 -16.20
CA LEU A 489 15.85 14.99 -17.05
C LEU A 489 16.55 16.03 -17.92
N GLN A 490 15.82 17.02 -18.43
CA GLN A 490 16.41 18.12 -19.20
C GLN A 490 17.31 18.99 -18.32
N GLU A 491 16.92 19.27 -17.08
CA GLU A 491 17.77 19.98 -16.12
C GLU A 491 19.07 19.21 -15.84
N ILE A 492 18.99 17.89 -15.65
CA ILE A 492 20.16 17.03 -15.43
C ILE A 492 21.08 17.04 -16.67
N GLN A 493 20.52 16.90 -17.87
CA GLN A 493 21.28 16.99 -19.12
C GLN A 493 21.96 18.36 -19.27
N ASN A 494 21.23 19.44 -19.00
CA ASN A 494 21.77 20.80 -19.09
C ASN A 494 22.90 21.04 -18.08
N ALA A 495 22.78 20.51 -16.86
CA ALA A 495 23.84 20.56 -15.86
C ALA A 495 25.07 19.76 -16.30
N SER A 496 24.89 18.58 -16.90
CA SER A 496 25.99 17.75 -17.41
C SER A 496 26.72 18.37 -18.62
N ASN A 497 26.02 19.16 -19.43
CA ASN A 497 26.61 19.80 -20.62
C ASN A 497 27.36 21.11 -20.30
N ARG A 498 27.24 21.63 -19.07
CA ARG A 498 27.98 22.84 -18.66
C ARG A 498 29.45 22.49 -18.39
N PRO A 499 30.40 23.37 -18.80
CA PRO A 499 31.83 23.16 -18.55
C PRO A 499 32.19 23.23 -17.05
N GLU A 500 31.37 23.90 -16.23
CA GLU A 500 31.49 23.94 -14.78
C GLU A 500 30.75 22.76 -14.15
N ARG A 501 31.33 22.14 -13.11
CA ARG A 501 30.68 21.07 -12.36
C ARG A 501 29.50 21.60 -11.55
N VAL A 502 28.31 21.58 -12.13
CA VAL A 502 27.06 21.87 -11.43
C VAL A 502 26.62 20.61 -10.69
N PHE A 503 26.67 20.66 -9.35
CA PHE A 503 26.16 19.57 -8.51
C PHE A 503 24.64 19.64 -8.45
N ILE A 504 23.99 18.53 -8.80
CA ILE A 504 22.55 18.35 -8.63
C ILE A 504 22.29 17.82 -7.22
N ASP A 505 21.34 18.41 -6.51
CA ASP A 505 20.99 17.98 -5.16
C ASP A 505 20.45 16.55 -5.18
N SER A 506 20.94 15.72 -4.26
CA SER A 506 20.44 14.35 -4.00
C SER A 506 18.92 14.30 -3.81
N ARG A 507 18.31 15.35 -3.24
CA ARG A 507 16.86 15.46 -3.10
C ARG A 507 16.16 15.57 -4.45
N GLN A 508 16.70 16.37 -5.38
CA GLN A 508 16.14 16.50 -6.74
C GLN A 508 16.25 15.17 -7.50
N LEU A 509 17.36 14.45 -7.37
CA LEU A 509 17.50 13.11 -7.97
C LEU A 509 16.44 12.14 -7.45
N LYS A 510 16.17 12.12 -6.14
CA LYS A 510 15.11 11.30 -5.54
C LYS A 510 13.71 11.69 -6.05
N ILE A 511 13.44 12.99 -6.20
CA ILE A 511 12.17 13.47 -6.76
C ILE A 511 12.03 13.03 -8.22
N CYS A 512 13.09 13.11 -9.02
CA CYS A 512 13.11 12.64 -10.42
C CYS A 512 12.78 11.14 -10.52
N ALA A 513 13.43 10.31 -9.70
CA ALA A 513 13.12 8.88 -9.61
C ALA A 513 11.66 8.63 -9.18
N THR A 514 11.16 9.42 -8.22
CA THR A 514 9.75 9.32 -7.78
C THR A 514 8.78 9.68 -8.91
N CYS A 515 9.05 10.73 -9.70
CA CYS A 515 8.23 11.10 -10.86
C CYS A 515 8.24 9.99 -11.93
N PHE A 516 9.39 9.34 -12.16
CA PHE A 516 9.48 8.18 -13.04
C PHE A 516 8.62 7.01 -12.53
N ASP A 517 8.75 6.66 -11.24
CA ASP A 517 8.00 5.57 -10.63
C ASP A 517 6.48 5.84 -10.68
N LEU A 518 6.05 7.08 -10.43
CA LEU A 518 4.65 7.49 -10.55
C LEU A 518 4.15 7.38 -12.00
N ALA A 519 4.91 7.90 -12.97
CA ALA A 519 4.54 7.80 -14.39
C ALA A 519 4.43 6.36 -14.86
N LEU A 520 5.40 5.51 -14.48
CA LEU A 520 5.38 4.08 -14.75
C LEU A 520 4.16 3.40 -14.10
N GLY A 521 3.88 3.71 -12.84
CA GLY A 521 2.75 3.14 -12.13
C GLY A 521 1.41 3.49 -12.79
N LEU A 522 1.25 4.75 -13.18
CA LEU A 522 0.06 5.23 -13.90
C LEU A 522 -0.08 4.57 -15.28
N LEU A 523 1.02 4.37 -16.01
CA LEU A 523 1.02 3.61 -17.27
C LEU A 523 0.58 2.16 -17.07
N ARG A 524 0.98 1.50 -15.98
CA ARG A 524 0.54 0.12 -15.67
C ARG A 524 -0.93 0.04 -15.28
N VAL A 525 -1.48 1.05 -14.58
CA VAL A 525 -2.94 1.13 -14.35
C VAL A 525 -3.69 1.42 -15.65
N LEU A 526 -3.13 2.23 -16.54
CA LEU A 526 -3.72 2.49 -17.84
C LEU A 526 -3.72 1.24 -18.73
N GLU A 527 -2.62 0.49 -18.75
CA GLU A 527 -2.52 -0.84 -19.37
C GLU A 527 -3.60 -1.78 -18.83
N MET A 528 -3.75 -1.88 -17.50
CA MET A 528 -4.80 -2.66 -16.85
C MET A 528 -6.20 -2.23 -17.33
N CYS A 529 -6.51 -0.93 -17.36
CA CYS A 529 -7.83 -0.44 -17.77
C CYS A 529 -8.13 -0.72 -19.25
N VAL A 530 -7.15 -0.55 -20.14
CA VAL A 530 -7.28 -0.85 -21.57
C VAL A 530 -7.50 -2.35 -21.79
N HIS A 531 -6.80 -3.19 -21.03
CA HIS A 531 -6.95 -4.65 -21.10
C HIS A 531 -8.30 -5.13 -20.57
N LEU A 532 -8.71 -4.67 -19.39
CA LEU A 532 -9.94 -5.11 -18.74
C LEU A 532 -11.20 -4.58 -19.43
N VAL A 533 -11.19 -3.31 -19.86
CA VAL A 533 -12.37 -2.62 -20.39
C VAL A 533 -12.02 -1.80 -21.64
N PRO A 534 -11.62 -2.42 -22.76
CA PRO A 534 -11.26 -1.72 -24.01
C PRO A 534 -12.43 -0.91 -24.60
N GLN A 535 -13.66 -1.24 -24.19
CA GLN A 535 -14.89 -0.52 -24.55
C GLN A 535 -14.86 0.94 -24.07
N LEU A 536 -14.18 1.25 -22.95
CA LEU A 536 -14.05 2.63 -22.47
C LEU A 536 -13.37 3.56 -23.49
N PHE A 537 -12.53 3.03 -24.36
CA PHE A 537 -11.79 3.78 -25.37
C PHE A 537 -12.38 3.64 -26.76
N THR A 538 -13.01 2.50 -27.06
CA THR A 538 -13.39 2.17 -28.44
C THR A 538 -14.89 2.24 -28.72
N ASP A 539 -15.76 2.14 -27.71
CA ASP A 539 -17.21 2.09 -27.91
C ASP A 539 -17.83 3.47 -28.24
N PRO A 540 -18.36 3.68 -29.46
CA PRO A 540 -18.95 4.96 -29.86
C PRO A 540 -20.24 5.31 -29.10
N SER A 541 -20.89 4.35 -28.42
CA SER A 541 -22.06 4.64 -27.60
C SER A 541 -21.72 5.47 -26.35
N ARG A 542 -20.45 5.45 -25.92
CA ARG A 542 -19.96 6.17 -24.75
C ARG A 542 -19.40 7.53 -25.17
N PRO A 543 -19.90 8.66 -24.61
CA PRO A 543 -19.52 10.00 -25.04
C PRO A 543 -18.04 10.32 -24.80
N SER A 544 -17.44 9.74 -23.75
CA SER A 544 -16.04 9.98 -23.39
C SER A 544 -15.03 9.11 -24.16
N SER A 545 -15.49 8.12 -24.95
CA SER A 545 -14.60 7.13 -25.56
C SER A 545 -13.60 7.73 -26.53
N GLU A 546 -14.07 8.61 -27.42
CA GLU A 546 -13.24 9.29 -28.41
C GLU A 546 -12.22 10.22 -27.76
N ILE A 547 -12.62 10.91 -26.68
CA ILE A 547 -11.75 11.79 -25.91
C ILE A 547 -10.64 10.96 -25.24
N PHE A 548 -10.99 9.86 -24.57
CA PHE A 548 -10.01 9.00 -23.91
C PHE A 548 -9.06 8.35 -24.91
N LEU A 549 -9.56 7.88 -26.05
CA LEU A 549 -8.71 7.29 -27.09
C LEU A 549 -7.73 8.32 -27.66
N THR A 550 -8.20 9.53 -27.96
CA THR A 550 -7.34 10.60 -28.49
C THR A 550 -6.25 10.98 -27.48
N ARG A 551 -6.62 11.18 -26.21
CA ARG A 551 -5.67 11.50 -25.14
C ARG A 551 -4.69 10.36 -24.85
N LEU A 552 -5.15 9.11 -24.93
CA LEU A 552 -4.31 7.92 -24.79
C LEU A 552 -3.27 7.87 -25.90
N CYS A 553 -3.68 8.02 -27.16
CA CYS A 553 -2.77 8.03 -28.30
C CYS A 553 -1.74 9.16 -28.19
N GLN A 554 -2.15 10.38 -27.80
CA GLN A 554 -1.24 11.50 -27.53
C GLN A 554 -0.17 11.14 -26.50
N LEU A 555 -0.58 10.62 -25.34
CA LEU A 555 0.35 10.25 -24.27
C LEU A 555 1.29 9.11 -24.70
N VAL A 556 0.77 8.09 -25.36
CA VAL A 556 1.57 6.96 -25.86
C VAL A 556 2.62 7.46 -26.86
N CYS A 557 2.25 8.29 -27.83
CA CYS A 557 3.20 8.87 -28.78
C CYS A 557 4.24 9.78 -28.09
N GLN A 558 3.82 10.61 -27.14
CA GLN A 558 4.74 11.46 -26.38
C GLN A 558 5.76 10.65 -25.57
N VAL A 559 5.31 9.59 -24.88
CA VAL A 559 6.20 8.70 -24.13
C VAL A 559 7.15 7.99 -25.08
N LEU A 560 6.66 7.38 -26.16
CA LEU A 560 7.50 6.71 -27.14
C LEU A 560 8.57 7.65 -27.70
N ASN A 561 8.19 8.80 -28.23
CA ASN A 561 9.13 9.73 -28.86
C ASN A 561 10.21 10.24 -27.89
N ARG A 562 9.86 10.51 -26.62
CA ARG A 562 10.82 11.03 -25.64
C ARG A 562 11.76 9.95 -25.10
N ILE A 563 11.28 8.72 -24.97
CA ILE A 563 12.06 7.60 -24.43
C ILE A 563 12.92 6.94 -25.51
N THR A 564 12.45 6.84 -26.76
CA THR A 564 13.19 6.20 -27.86
C THR A 564 14.12 7.15 -28.62
N SER A 565 14.23 8.42 -28.20
CA SER A 565 15.09 9.40 -28.87
C SER A 565 16.57 9.14 -28.58
N LYS A 566 17.37 8.85 -29.63
CA LYS A 566 18.81 8.53 -29.53
C LYS A 566 19.64 9.65 -28.88
N SER A 567 19.33 10.91 -29.19
CA SER A 567 20.00 12.10 -28.64
C SER A 567 19.19 12.79 -27.54
N GLY A 568 18.15 12.12 -27.02
CA GLY A 568 17.29 12.65 -25.99
C GLY A 568 17.94 12.68 -24.60
N CYS A 569 17.42 13.56 -23.74
CA CYS A 569 17.79 13.63 -22.32
C CYS A 569 17.66 12.26 -21.62
N PHE A 570 16.65 11.46 -21.98
CA PHE A 570 16.42 10.15 -21.38
C PHE A 570 17.56 9.17 -21.66
N CYS A 571 17.96 9.00 -22.93
CA CYS A 571 19.04 8.09 -23.28
C CYS A 571 20.37 8.49 -22.61
N LEU A 572 20.64 9.79 -22.52
CA LEU A 572 21.81 10.30 -21.81
C LEU A 572 21.78 9.93 -20.33
N VAL A 573 20.71 10.30 -19.60
CA VAL A 573 20.62 10.07 -18.15
C VAL A 573 20.55 8.58 -17.81
N ALA A 574 19.82 7.77 -18.59
CA ALA A 574 19.77 6.31 -18.38
C ALA A 574 21.14 5.64 -18.59
N SER A 575 21.99 6.20 -19.46
CA SER A 575 23.36 5.75 -19.65
C SER A 575 24.32 6.21 -18.56
N MET A 576 24.00 7.32 -17.86
CA MET A 576 24.77 7.82 -16.75
C MET A 576 24.48 6.99 -15.49
N GLU A 577 25.50 6.44 -14.85
CA GLU A 577 25.36 5.73 -13.57
C GLU A 577 25.25 6.72 -12.40
N ILE A 578 24.20 7.55 -12.39
CA ILE A 578 23.95 8.53 -11.32
C ILE A 578 23.31 7.81 -10.12
N PRO A 579 23.92 7.86 -8.91
CA PRO A 579 23.30 7.31 -7.70
C PRO A 579 21.96 7.98 -7.40
N GLY A 580 20.94 7.19 -7.11
CA GLY A 580 19.56 7.65 -6.87
C GLY A 580 18.65 7.66 -8.10
N LEU A 581 19.17 7.36 -9.30
CA LEU A 581 18.40 7.23 -10.54
C LEU A 581 18.44 5.80 -11.12
N GLU A 582 18.77 4.80 -10.31
CA GLU A 582 19.00 3.42 -10.78
C GLU A 582 17.74 2.78 -11.37
N THR A 583 16.56 3.23 -10.94
CA THR A 583 15.25 2.70 -11.35
C THR A 583 14.89 3.07 -12.78
N ILE A 584 15.45 4.18 -13.29
CA ILE A 584 15.17 4.72 -14.62
C ILE A 584 15.84 3.87 -15.69
N ASP A 585 15.03 3.25 -16.55
CA ASP A 585 15.50 2.48 -17.70
C ASP A 585 14.42 2.38 -18.78
N HIS A 586 14.84 2.08 -20.01
CA HIS A 586 13.95 1.91 -21.16
C HIS A 586 12.98 0.73 -20.97
N PHE A 587 13.44 -0.38 -20.39
CA PHE A 587 12.64 -1.61 -20.28
C PHE A 587 11.30 -1.44 -19.55
N PRO A 588 11.25 -0.94 -18.30
CA PRO A 588 10.00 -0.90 -17.54
C PRO A 588 8.93 0.01 -18.17
N ILE A 589 9.31 1.16 -18.72
CA ILE A 589 8.38 2.13 -19.32
C ILE A 589 7.91 1.68 -20.72
N LEU A 590 8.81 1.18 -21.57
CA LEU A 590 8.45 0.76 -22.92
C LEU A 590 7.57 -0.51 -22.91
N THR A 591 7.78 -1.42 -21.96
CA THR A 591 6.92 -2.61 -21.83
C THR A 591 5.49 -2.23 -21.41
N ALA A 592 5.30 -1.22 -20.55
CA ALA A 592 3.97 -0.73 -20.20
C ALA A 592 3.23 -0.12 -21.41
N VAL A 593 3.93 0.73 -22.18
CA VAL A 593 3.37 1.35 -23.39
C VAL A 593 3.08 0.31 -24.48
N THR A 594 3.98 -0.66 -24.65
CA THR A 594 3.79 -1.78 -25.58
C THR A 594 2.57 -2.61 -25.19
N GLY A 595 2.37 -2.88 -23.89
CA GLY A 595 1.19 -3.59 -23.39
C GLY A 595 -0.12 -2.86 -23.67
N ILE A 596 -0.14 -1.53 -23.56
CA ILE A 596 -1.30 -0.69 -23.95
C ILE A 596 -1.61 -0.89 -25.44
N LEU A 597 -0.60 -0.77 -26.31
CA LEU A 597 -0.79 -0.89 -27.76
C LEU A 597 -1.21 -2.30 -28.18
N VAL A 598 -0.57 -3.33 -27.63
CA VAL A 598 -0.92 -4.73 -27.88
C VAL A 598 -2.36 -5.01 -27.44
N SER A 599 -2.75 -4.59 -26.23
CA SER A 599 -4.12 -4.79 -25.72
C SER A 599 -5.17 -4.07 -26.57
N LEU A 600 -4.86 -2.86 -27.04
CA LEU A 600 -5.80 -2.04 -27.80
C LEU A 600 -5.93 -2.48 -29.28
N ILE A 601 -4.82 -2.89 -29.89
CA ILE A 601 -4.72 -3.14 -31.34
C ILE A 601 -4.71 -4.63 -31.67
N ILE A 602 -3.82 -5.42 -31.04
CA ILE A 602 -3.65 -6.84 -31.38
C ILE A 602 -4.74 -7.69 -30.73
N ASP A 603 -4.98 -7.49 -29.44
CA ASP A 603 -5.98 -8.27 -28.69
C ASP A 603 -7.41 -7.68 -28.85
N GLY A 604 -7.54 -6.51 -29.48
CA GLY A 604 -8.82 -5.82 -29.69
C GLY A 604 -9.68 -6.43 -30.79
N LEU A 605 -11.02 -6.34 -30.64
CA LEU A 605 -11.98 -6.74 -31.69
C LEU A 605 -11.73 -5.96 -33.00
N PRO A 606 -12.01 -6.53 -34.19
CA PRO A 606 -11.67 -5.91 -35.48
C PRO A 606 -12.20 -4.48 -35.68
N LYS A 607 -13.37 -4.14 -35.11
CA LYS A 607 -13.94 -2.78 -35.15
C LYS A 607 -13.17 -1.82 -34.23
N SER A 608 -12.87 -2.25 -33.01
CA SER A 608 -12.08 -1.52 -32.02
C SER A 608 -10.64 -1.30 -32.49
N GLN A 609 -10.03 -2.32 -33.08
CA GLN A 609 -8.70 -2.29 -33.68
C GLN A 609 -8.59 -1.20 -34.76
N LYS A 610 -9.53 -1.17 -35.73
CA LYS A 610 -9.54 -0.15 -36.79
C LYS A 610 -9.63 1.26 -36.22
N LYS A 611 -10.50 1.48 -35.23
CA LYS A 611 -10.68 2.79 -34.59
C LYS A 611 -9.41 3.22 -33.85
N ALA A 612 -8.78 2.31 -33.11
CA ALA A 612 -7.54 2.56 -32.40
C ALA A 612 -6.38 2.90 -33.34
N ILE A 613 -6.20 2.12 -34.43
CA ILE A 613 -5.18 2.39 -35.44
C ILE A 613 -5.42 3.77 -36.08
N ASN A 614 -6.66 4.07 -36.48
CA ASN A 614 -6.97 5.36 -37.09
C ASN A 614 -6.70 6.53 -36.15
N ALA A 615 -7.05 6.41 -34.86
CA ALA A 615 -6.78 7.43 -33.85
C ALA A 615 -5.27 7.61 -33.62
N LEU A 616 -4.50 6.51 -33.56
CA LEU A 616 -3.05 6.55 -33.37
C LEU A 616 -2.33 7.15 -34.58
N LEU A 617 -2.75 6.83 -35.80
CA LEU A 617 -2.14 7.39 -37.03
C LEU A 617 -2.60 8.83 -37.31
N ALA A 618 -3.76 9.25 -36.79
CA ALA A 618 -4.22 10.63 -36.86
C ALA A 618 -3.43 11.55 -35.91
N GLU A 619 -2.77 11.00 -34.89
CA GLU A 619 -1.99 11.76 -33.93
C GLU A 619 -0.74 12.36 -34.60
N PRO A 620 -0.57 13.70 -34.61
CA PRO A 620 0.53 14.37 -35.32
C PRO A 620 1.92 13.97 -34.82
N SER A 621 2.02 13.57 -33.55
CA SER A 621 3.26 13.14 -32.93
C SER A 621 3.64 11.68 -33.24
N PHE A 622 2.83 10.92 -33.98
CA PHE A 622 3.15 9.53 -34.29
C PHE A 622 4.40 9.40 -35.18
N GLN A 623 5.40 8.65 -34.70
CA GLN A 623 6.63 8.35 -35.45
C GLN A 623 6.80 6.82 -35.61
N PRO A 624 6.81 6.29 -36.85
CA PRO A 624 7.01 4.85 -37.06
C PRO A 624 8.37 4.34 -36.55
N SER A 625 9.40 5.18 -36.58
CA SER A 625 10.76 4.87 -36.10
C SER A 625 10.82 4.52 -34.61
N SER A 626 9.91 5.07 -33.79
CA SER A 626 9.81 4.72 -32.38
C SER A 626 9.36 3.27 -32.17
N LEU A 627 8.61 2.70 -33.11
CA LEU A 627 8.22 1.29 -33.08
C LEU A 627 9.40 0.38 -33.44
N ASP A 628 10.23 0.80 -34.40
CA ASP A 628 11.44 0.06 -34.79
C ASP A 628 12.41 -0.07 -33.63
N PHE A 629 12.50 0.96 -32.77
CA PHE A 629 13.33 0.92 -31.56
C PHE A 629 12.97 -0.24 -30.62
N LEU A 630 11.70 -0.65 -30.53
CA LEU A 630 11.26 -1.73 -29.65
C LEU A 630 11.91 -3.09 -30.00
N LEU A 631 12.19 -3.32 -31.28
CA LEU A 631 12.77 -4.55 -31.80
C LEU A 631 14.26 -4.41 -32.15
N GLY A 632 14.85 -3.24 -31.93
CA GLY A 632 16.26 -2.94 -32.27
C GLY A 632 16.48 -2.56 -33.74
N GLY A 633 15.43 -2.16 -34.48
CA GLY A 633 15.45 -1.83 -35.91
C GLY A 633 16.08 -0.49 -36.29
N SER A 634 16.61 0.28 -35.34
CA SER A 634 17.30 1.54 -35.66
C SER A 634 18.77 1.28 -36.06
N GLN A 635 19.10 1.46 -37.33
CA GLN A 635 20.47 1.35 -37.85
C GLN A 635 21.46 2.27 -37.09
N GLU A 636 22.62 1.67 -36.81
CA GLU A 636 23.90 2.20 -36.29
C GLU A 636 23.86 3.02 -34.98
N SER A 637 24.40 2.42 -33.90
CA SER A 637 24.90 3.10 -32.70
C SER A 637 26.42 2.93 -32.64
N SER A 638 27.15 4.04 -32.60
CA SER A 638 28.60 4.06 -32.58
C SER A 638 29.24 3.95 -31.20
N ASN A 639 28.50 3.63 -30.12
CA ASN A 639 29.07 3.22 -28.82
C ASN A 639 28.00 2.69 -27.85
N GLY A 640 27.52 1.46 -28.06
CA GLY A 640 26.65 0.74 -27.11
C GLY A 640 25.70 -0.24 -27.79
N LYS A 641 25.34 -1.33 -27.09
CA LYS A 641 24.32 -2.28 -27.59
C LYS A 641 22.95 -1.56 -27.67
N PRO A 642 22.26 -1.59 -28.81
CA PRO A 642 20.94 -0.98 -28.92
C PRO A 642 19.94 -1.71 -28.03
N PHE A 643 18.96 -1.00 -27.49
CA PHE A 643 17.85 -1.60 -26.76
C PHE A 643 17.01 -2.47 -27.71
N SER A 644 16.66 -3.68 -27.28
CA SER A 644 15.69 -4.54 -27.95
C SER A 644 14.93 -5.37 -26.93
N LEU A 645 13.61 -5.49 -27.09
CA LEU A 645 12.78 -6.36 -26.25
C LEU A 645 13.19 -7.84 -26.37
N ARG A 646 13.83 -8.23 -27.48
CA ARG A 646 14.31 -9.61 -27.72
C ARG A 646 15.45 -10.02 -26.78
N ASP A 647 16.15 -9.07 -26.19
CA ASP A 647 17.31 -9.32 -25.31
C ASP A 647 16.91 -9.69 -23.86
N TYR A 648 15.61 -9.65 -23.55
CA TYR A 648 15.08 -9.84 -22.20
C TYR A 648 14.36 -11.18 -22.08
N LYS A 649 14.67 -11.94 -21.01
CA LYS A 649 14.07 -13.26 -20.77
C LYS A 649 12.63 -13.16 -20.26
N GLU A 650 12.30 -12.00 -19.72
CA GLU A 650 11.02 -11.65 -19.13
C GLU A 650 9.93 -11.40 -20.20
N VAL A 651 10.34 -11.22 -21.46
CA VAL A 651 9.46 -11.13 -22.62
C VAL A 651 9.34 -12.51 -23.24
N SER A 652 8.13 -13.07 -23.25
CA SER A 652 7.85 -14.38 -23.83
C SER A 652 7.92 -14.34 -25.37
N LYS A 653 8.07 -15.52 -26.00
CA LYS A 653 8.06 -15.62 -27.47
C LYS A 653 6.75 -15.13 -28.06
N GLU A 654 5.62 -15.48 -27.44
CA GLU A 654 4.29 -15.01 -27.85
C GLU A 654 4.17 -13.48 -27.77
N GLU A 655 4.71 -12.85 -26.72
CA GLU A 655 4.74 -11.40 -26.59
C GLU A 655 5.60 -10.74 -27.68
N ILE A 656 6.75 -11.33 -28.03
CA ILE A 656 7.58 -10.84 -29.14
C ILE A 656 6.83 -10.93 -30.47
N GLU A 657 6.15 -12.05 -30.74
CA GLU A 657 5.33 -12.23 -31.95
C GLU A 657 4.22 -11.18 -32.04
N LYS A 658 3.56 -10.87 -30.92
CA LYS A 658 2.55 -9.79 -30.88
C LYS A 658 3.16 -8.42 -31.21
N VAL A 659 4.36 -8.12 -30.73
CA VAL A 659 5.05 -6.86 -31.05
C VAL A 659 5.45 -6.81 -32.53
N GLU A 660 5.92 -7.91 -33.09
CA GLU A 660 6.24 -7.99 -34.52
C GLU A 660 5.01 -7.76 -35.40
N GLN A 661 3.87 -8.40 -35.06
CA GLN A 661 2.59 -8.17 -35.72
C GLN A 661 2.12 -6.71 -35.59
N LEU A 662 2.28 -6.12 -34.40
CA LEU A 662 1.93 -4.73 -34.13
C LEU A 662 2.73 -3.77 -35.01
N CYS A 663 4.07 -3.92 -35.05
CA CYS A 663 4.92 -3.08 -35.88
C CYS A 663 4.56 -3.22 -37.36
N GLN A 664 4.49 -4.45 -37.88
CA GLN A 664 4.13 -4.72 -39.28
C GLN A 664 2.78 -4.10 -39.68
N LEU A 665 1.76 -4.25 -38.82
CA LEU A 665 0.42 -3.72 -39.07
C LEU A 665 0.43 -2.18 -39.09
N LEU A 666 1.10 -1.54 -38.12
CA LEU A 666 1.17 -0.09 -38.03
C LEU A 666 2.00 0.53 -39.15
N HIS A 667 3.15 -0.06 -39.51
CA HIS A 667 3.94 0.37 -40.68
C HIS A 667 3.12 0.28 -41.96
N SER A 668 2.49 -0.87 -42.23
CA SER A 668 1.66 -1.04 -43.42
C SER A 668 0.53 -0.01 -43.51
N LYS A 669 -0.16 0.24 -42.38
CA LYS A 669 -1.26 1.23 -42.35
C LYS A 669 -0.77 2.67 -42.44
N TYR A 670 0.38 2.97 -41.85
CA TYR A 670 1.03 4.28 -41.96
C TYR A 670 1.43 4.57 -43.41
N ASP A 671 2.07 3.63 -44.10
CA ASP A 671 2.47 3.78 -45.50
C ASP A 671 1.28 4.03 -46.41
N ILE A 672 0.18 3.28 -46.22
CA ILE A 672 -1.07 3.48 -46.94
C ILE A 672 -1.65 4.88 -46.65
N ALA A 673 -1.63 5.32 -45.39
CA ALA A 673 -2.12 6.65 -45.01
C ALA A 673 -1.28 7.78 -45.61
N GLN A 674 0.04 7.63 -45.68
CA GLN A 674 0.94 8.61 -46.31
C GLN A 674 0.74 8.66 -47.83
N GLN A 675 0.58 7.51 -48.49
CA GLN A 675 0.25 7.44 -49.92
C GLN A 675 -1.07 8.15 -50.24
N ASN A 676 -2.07 8.02 -49.35
CA ASN A 676 -3.35 8.71 -49.52
C ASN A 676 -3.28 10.20 -49.21
N ARG A 677 -2.45 10.66 -48.25
CA ARG A 677 -2.24 12.10 -47.98
C ARG A 677 -1.57 12.83 -49.13
N GLY A 678 -0.69 12.16 -49.88
CA GLY A 678 -0.06 12.73 -51.08
C GLY A 678 -1.02 13.02 -52.24
N LEU A 679 -2.29 12.66 -52.13
CA LEU A 679 -3.34 12.92 -53.13
C LEU A 679 -4.28 14.07 -52.76
N GLU A 680 -4.22 14.60 -51.53
CA GLU A 680 -5.05 15.71 -51.05
C GLU A 680 -4.17 16.92 -50.69
N GLU A 681 -3.81 17.75 -51.69
CA GLU A 681 -3.36 19.13 -51.42
C GLU A 681 -4.56 19.92 -50.87
N ILE A 682 -4.57 20.17 -49.56
CA ILE A 682 -5.56 21.03 -48.93
C ILE A 682 -5.15 22.47 -49.21
N ASP A 683 -6.00 23.21 -49.94
CA ASP A 683 -5.86 24.64 -50.16
C ASP A 683 -5.60 25.38 -48.84
N ASP A 684 -4.57 26.23 -48.80
CA ASP A 684 -4.13 26.99 -47.61
C ASP A 684 -5.30 27.77 -46.97
N ASP A 685 -6.26 28.22 -47.77
CA ASP A 685 -7.44 28.95 -47.30
C ASP A 685 -8.45 28.07 -46.53
N LEU A 686 -8.42 26.75 -46.72
CA LEU A 686 -9.29 25.77 -46.08
C LEU A 686 -8.67 25.17 -44.82
N VAL A 687 -7.40 25.44 -44.53
CA VAL A 687 -6.70 24.92 -43.34
C VAL A 687 -7.17 25.64 -42.07
N CYS A 688 -7.37 24.88 -41.00
CA CYS A 688 -7.73 25.40 -39.69
C CYS A 688 -6.58 26.23 -39.10
N THR A 689 -6.86 27.49 -38.78
CA THR A 689 -5.90 28.45 -38.24
C THR A 689 -5.49 28.19 -36.77
N ILE A 690 -6.08 27.19 -36.12
CA ILE A 690 -5.73 26.82 -34.73
C ILE A 690 -4.65 25.72 -34.71
N CYS A 691 -4.78 24.70 -35.57
CA CYS A 691 -3.82 23.59 -35.62
C CYS A 691 -2.91 23.61 -36.85
N TYR A 692 -3.21 24.42 -37.86
CA TYR A 692 -2.51 24.48 -39.16
C TYR A 692 -2.33 23.11 -39.86
N ALA A 693 -3.16 22.13 -39.49
CA ALA A 693 -2.96 20.72 -39.88
C ALA A 693 -4.21 20.06 -40.46
N ASN A 694 -5.41 20.52 -40.07
CA ASN A 694 -6.68 19.92 -40.48
C ASN A 694 -7.55 20.96 -41.20
N PRO A 695 -8.45 20.57 -42.13
CA PRO A 695 -9.35 21.51 -42.78
C PRO A 695 -10.42 22.05 -41.80
N LYS A 696 -10.95 23.24 -42.11
CA LYS A 696 -12.06 23.88 -41.39
C LYS A 696 -13.34 23.04 -41.51
N SER A 697 -13.60 22.16 -40.55
CA SER A 697 -14.72 21.21 -40.53
C SER A 697 -15.86 21.56 -39.55
N ALA A 698 -15.73 22.64 -38.78
CA ALA A 698 -16.71 23.11 -37.81
C ALA A 698 -16.91 24.63 -37.90
N CYS A 699 -18.17 25.06 -37.86
CA CYS A 699 -18.59 26.47 -37.81
C CYS A 699 -19.38 26.75 -36.51
N PHE A 700 -19.04 27.83 -35.82
CA PHE A 700 -19.58 28.18 -34.50
C PHE A 700 -20.71 29.20 -34.64
N TYR A 701 -21.84 29.01 -33.96
CA TYR A 701 -22.95 29.97 -33.97
C TYR A 701 -23.09 30.67 -32.60
N PRO A 702 -23.40 32.00 -32.59
CA PRO A 702 -23.83 32.84 -33.72
C PRO A 702 -22.70 33.52 -34.53
N CYS A 703 -21.44 33.46 -34.09
CA CYS A 703 -20.36 34.28 -34.66
C CYS A 703 -19.76 33.80 -35.99
N GLN A 704 -20.19 32.65 -36.50
CA GLN A 704 -19.81 32.03 -37.79
C GLN A 704 -18.32 31.76 -38.03
N HIS A 705 -17.47 31.93 -37.01
CA HIS A 705 -16.07 31.54 -37.09
C HIS A 705 -15.92 30.02 -37.32
N GLN A 706 -14.82 29.64 -37.97
CA GLN A 706 -14.58 28.27 -38.40
C GLN A 706 -13.24 27.73 -37.86
N SER A 707 -13.22 26.46 -37.47
CA SER A 707 -11.99 25.70 -37.18
C SER A 707 -12.21 24.22 -37.51
N CYS A 708 -11.21 23.37 -37.29
CA CYS A 708 -11.42 21.93 -37.36
C CYS A 708 -12.19 21.44 -36.12
N ARG A 709 -12.99 20.38 -36.30
CA ARG A 709 -13.81 19.79 -35.24
C ARG A 709 -13.00 19.39 -34.00
N ASN A 710 -11.78 18.91 -34.17
CA ASN A 710 -10.91 18.51 -33.05
C ASN A 710 -10.54 19.70 -32.16
N CYS A 711 -10.10 20.81 -32.75
CA CYS A 711 -9.70 22.00 -31.98
C CYS A 711 -10.86 22.55 -31.17
N ILE A 712 -12.04 22.72 -31.79
CA ILE A 712 -13.19 23.27 -31.07
C ILE A 712 -13.72 22.31 -29.99
N SER A 713 -13.70 21.00 -30.25
CA SER A 713 -14.13 20.01 -29.26
C SER A 713 -13.22 20.00 -28.03
N LEU A 714 -11.91 20.11 -28.23
CA LEU A 714 -10.94 20.21 -27.13
C LEU A 714 -11.12 21.50 -26.31
N HIS A 715 -11.36 22.63 -26.97
CA HIS A 715 -11.56 23.92 -26.31
C HIS A 715 -12.85 23.99 -25.48
N LEU A 716 -13.94 23.43 -26.01
CA LEU A 716 -15.23 23.36 -25.31
C LEU A 716 -15.20 22.49 -24.04
N LEU A 717 -14.14 21.71 -23.82
CA LEU A 717 -13.94 21.02 -22.54
C LEU A 717 -13.62 22.00 -21.40
N SER A 718 -12.97 23.13 -21.69
CA SER A 718 -12.49 24.09 -20.70
C SER A 718 -13.22 25.43 -20.76
N HIS A 719 -13.65 25.86 -21.95
CA HIS A 719 -14.22 27.18 -22.18
C HIS A 719 -15.43 27.12 -23.13
N LYS A 720 -16.55 27.74 -22.78
CA LYS A 720 -17.77 27.77 -23.60
C LYS A 720 -17.80 28.90 -24.66
N GLU A 721 -16.65 29.53 -24.90
CA GLU A 721 -16.51 30.75 -25.69
C GLU A 721 -15.78 30.49 -27.01
N CYS A 722 -16.02 31.30 -28.04
CA CYS A 722 -15.30 31.23 -29.32
C CYS A 722 -13.84 31.69 -29.19
N PHE A 723 -12.91 30.96 -29.82
CA PHE A 723 -11.48 31.32 -29.89
C PHE A 723 -11.21 32.75 -30.34
N PHE A 724 -11.98 33.22 -31.32
CA PHE A 724 -11.65 34.42 -32.09
C PHE A 724 -12.29 35.67 -31.49
N CYS A 725 -13.58 35.59 -31.14
CA CYS A 725 -14.37 36.73 -30.69
C CYS A 725 -14.87 36.62 -29.26
N LYS A 726 -14.56 35.53 -28.55
CA LYS A 726 -14.98 35.27 -27.15
C LYS A 726 -16.49 35.27 -26.91
N SER A 727 -17.30 35.22 -27.97
CA SER A 727 -18.75 35.05 -27.84
C SER A 727 -19.08 33.63 -27.40
N VAL A 728 -20.08 33.46 -26.52
CA VAL A 728 -20.56 32.14 -26.11
C VAL A 728 -21.06 31.35 -27.32
N ILE A 729 -20.62 30.09 -27.44
CA ILE A 729 -21.01 29.21 -28.54
C ILE A 729 -22.24 28.41 -28.12
N GLU A 730 -23.33 28.57 -28.84
CA GLU A 730 -24.60 27.86 -28.55
C GLU A 730 -24.62 26.46 -29.19
N PHE A 731 -24.17 26.34 -30.44
CA PHE A 731 -24.07 25.08 -31.15
C PHE A 731 -23.05 25.14 -32.29
N ILE A 732 -22.57 23.98 -32.71
CA ILE A 732 -21.59 23.80 -33.79
C ILE A 732 -22.26 23.07 -34.96
N LYS A 733 -22.07 23.59 -36.18
CA LYS A 733 -22.48 22.88 -37.41
C LYS A 733 -21.25 22.41 -38.20
N PRO A 734 -21.32 21.26 -38.89
CA PRO A 734 -20.30 20.86 -39.85
C PRO A 734 -20.26 21.86 -41.01
N THR A 735 -19.08 22.28 -41.44
CA THR A 735 -18.93 23.07 -42.67
C THR A 735 -19.24 22.17 -43.86
N GLN A 736 -20.24 22.52 -44.68
CA GLN A 736 -20.50 21.81 -45.94
C GLN A 736 -19.39 22.19 -46.92
N GLN A 737 -18.55 21.23 -47.30
CA GLN A 737 -17.71 21.39 -48.48
C GLN A 737 -18.64 21.40 -49.70
N GLU A 738 -18.76 22.54 -50.39
CA GLU A 738 -19.31 22.57 -51.74
C GLU A 738 -18.44 21.64 -52.60
N LYS A 739 -18.99 20.49 -52.98
CA LYS A 739 -18.40 19.66 -54.03
C LYS A 739 -18.37 20.50 -55.31
N LYS A 740 -17.18 20.95 -55.71
CA LYS A 740 -16.89 21.29 -57.10
C LYS A 740 -16.15 20.14 -57.75
#